data_AF-A0A7J6XNA1-F1
#
_entry.id   AF-A0A7J6XNA1-F1
#
_cell.length_a   1.000
_cell.length_b   1.000
_cell.length_c   1.000
_cell.angle_alpha   90.00
_cell.angle_beta   90.00
_cell.angle_gamma   90.00
#
_symmetry.space_group_name_H-M   'P 1'
#
loop_
_entity.id
_entity.type
_entity.pdbx_description
1 polymer ?
#
loop_
_entity_poly.entity_id
_entity_poly.type
_entity_poly.pdbx_seq_one_letter_code
_entity_poly.pdbx_strand_id
1 'polypeptide(L)'
;MWRCCGRLHVLLLWGRWPLTVSPTGVAGRLHGAPTAEPCECHAQRHWDCGTKQPRLSFGASGTCWPQLGGASGMLHRTGVVMAPRRGSGDGSDAATRRGVEETRQPQWTLESRLDEVLLKGKERITNMRLNDFLRNYFDGRGVEEFNENVYMKEFLSSPNEFIQDEVLLSTIKASPSYQELRKKCDEFYMLLEASNKLKKGYIVTLREWRDFERKDTVISLARAQINTAHSYVLREERRKAEERERQERQELGIDVSTRIKYAVFKGRVRVDKMKLNNFLTMELDGRGALDANRDVLLEEFFKDPKKYICDAGVLNEIQASDRYKMMERAVREEMDMEEDINKLYKNGVDNLLKWLVATAEVKASVHGITKRFLDAALEEARNPKKPSAPIYLEGVYESVYNARWSHVVEVPDGEGTGMEVREGKPGKPWNYRAVGETLEKDDGVQQSGAPRPRLMVLTSDKGWPYSWEENKSTRDCYVNCEVDRVWQIVEHYLIEWFSSHGETYFTPRPRVLIGTPGIGKSMNAGSYLLYQLLHCDAKKLQVVVYSFDGSTTYVFDKTIKTVTRYVGRGASKEFLCDLWDCGMKGYAIYDVAKKGTPPEEYFLPGTGWGMILVSSPNVGNYDKWEKQKRAERIIMNCPEEMDVKAMCAWMKRDGTADDQAEYWKMVKERMEKVGRLPRYIFDANEFIAHSAAIQSALEGINSPDGEKHFTHRGVRLWDSENPFQKLVRIVRARGKFGAEGFLNAPISFCLGRRIPHYFWKRDE
;
A
#
# COMPACT_ATOMS: atom_id res chain seq x y z
N MET A 1 -2.10 13.15 -60.49
CA MET A 1 -1.15 13.48 -61.57
C MET A 1 0.26 13.03 -61.17
N TRP A 2 1.13 12.77 -62.16
CA TRP A 2 2.59 12.48 -62.15
C TRP A 2 3.45 12.79 -60.89
N ARG A 3 4.63 12.18 -60.62
CA ARG A 3 5.54 11.14 -61.22
C ARG A 3 6.45 10.67 -60.04
N CYS A 4 6.86 9.41 -59.86
CA CYS A 4 7.84 8.56 -60.57
C CYS A 4 9.33 9.01 -60.57
N CYS A 5 10.22 8.00 -60.41
CA CYS A 5 11.71 7.99 -60.41
C CYS A 5 12.40 8.24 -59.04
N GLY A 6 13.41 7.46 -58.63
CA GLY A 6 14.00 6.27 -59.27
C GLY A 6 15.00 5.49 -58.38
N ARG A 7 15.30 4.24 -58.75
CA ARG A 7 16.36 3.39 -58.17
C ARG A 7 17.73 3.72 -58.81
N LEU A 8 18.81 3.43 -58.09
CA LEU A 8 20.09 3.02 -58.69
C LEU A 8 20.56 1.68 -58.07
N HIS A 9 21.45 0.98 -58.77
CA HIS A 9 21.83 -0.42 -58.54
C HIS A 9 23.37 -0.60 -58.66
N VAL A 10 23.85 -1.86 -58.60
CA VAL A 10 25.24 -2.37 -58.81
C VAL A 10 26.03 -2.47 -57.47
N LEU A 11 26.27 -3.64 -56.86
CA LEU A 11 27.10 -4.83 -57.24
C LEU A 11 28.62 -4.49 -57.21
N LEU A 12 29.60 -5.35 -56.86
CA LEU A 12 29.69 -6.77 -56.47
C LEU A 12 31.09 -7.05 -55.82
N LEU A 13 31.28 -8.26 -55.25
CA LEU A 13 32.52 -9.07 -55.01
C LEU A 13 32.56 -9.62 -53.55
N TRP A 14 32.29 -10.89 -53.25
CA TRP A 14 32.98 -12.18 -53.54
C TRP A 14 34.22 -12.49 -52.68
N GLY A 15 34.23 -13.68 -52.03
CA GLY A 15 35.37 -14.27 -51.31
C GLY A 15 34.99 -15.01 -50.00
N ARG A 16 34.33 -16.18 -50.08
CA ARG A 16 34.90 -17.55 -49.84
C ARG A 16 35.32 -17.90 -48.40
N TRP A 17 34.74 -19.00 -47.88
CA TRP A 17 35.23 -19.79 -46.73
C TRP A 17 36.56 -20.50 -47.05
N PRO A 18 37.27 -21.05 -46.03
CA PRO A 18 37.10 -22.50 -45.77
C PRO A 18 37.08 -22.93 -44.29
N LEU A 19 36.56 -24.15 -44.06
CA LEU A 19 36.72 -24.96 -42.85
C LEU A 19 38.03 -25.77 -42.90
N THR A 20 38.74 -25.90 -41.79
CA THR A 20 39.66 -27.03 -41.48
C THR A 20 39.78 -27.19 -39.96
N VAL A 21 39.30 -28.30 -39.38
CA VAL A 21 40.07 -29.50 -38.95
C VAL A 21 40.75 -29.37 -37.57
N SER A 22 40.43 -30.31 -36.69
CA SER A 22 41.04 -30.53 -35.37
C SER A 22 42.21 -31.53 -35.45
N PRO A 23 43.17 -31.47 -34.51
CA PRO A 23 43.89 -32.67 -34.11
C PRO A 23 43.89 -32.93 -32.59
N THR A 24 43.40 -34.13 -32.26
CA THR A 24 43.97 -35.14 -31.34
C THR A 24 44.89 -34.72 -30.18
N GLY A 25 44.50 -35.11 -28.97
CA GLY A 25 45.23 -34.86 -27.72
C GLY A 25 46.46 -35.73 -27.43
N VAL A 26 47.00 -35.54 -26.22
CA VAL A 26 48.03 -36.36 -25.57
C VAL A 26 47.60 -36.59 -24.12
N ALA A 27 47.79 -37.82 -23.62
CA ALA A 27 47.56 -38.19 -22.24
C ALA A 27 48.89 -38.27 -21.45
N GLY A 28 48.85 -37.99 -20.15
CA GLY A 28 49.97 -38.18 -19.23
C GLY A 28 49.46 -38.58 -17.83
N ARG A 29 49.85 -39.76 -17.35
CA ARG A 29 49.37 -40.37 -16.09
C ARG A 29 50.51 -41.09 -15.37
N LEU A 30 50.83 -40.68 -14.14
CA LEU A 30 51.53 -41.43 -13.08
C LEU A 30 51.00 -40.87 -11.74
N HIS A 31 50.37 -41.62 -10.83
CA HIS A 31 50.89 -42.67 -9.93
C HIS A 31 52.03 -42.19 -9.00
N GLY A 32 51.97 -42.30 -7.67
CA GLY A 32 50.95 -42.95 -6.81
C GLY A 32 51.03 -42.58 -5.30
N ALA A 33 50.26 -43.31 -4.48
CA ALA A 33 50.04 -43.12 -3.02
C ALA A 33 51.14 -43.87 -2.17
N PRO A 34 51.00 -44.27 -0.87
CA PRO A 34 49.84 -44.41 0.07
C PRO A 34 50.10 -43.69 1.44
N THR A 35 49.43 -43.88 2.60
CA THR A 35 48.34 -44.75 3.12
C THR A 35 47.69 -44.11 4.36
N ALA A 36 46.41 -44.42 4.69
CA ALA A 36 45.88 -44.82 6.03
C ALA A 36 44.39 -44.46 6.27
N GLU A 37 43.54 -45.50 6.36
CA GLU A 37 42.21 -45.55 7.02
C GLU A 37 42.40 -46.06 8.49
N PRO A 38 41.39 -46.26 9.38
CA PRO A 38 39.91 -46.31 9.23
C PRO A 38 39.18 -45.35 10.26
N CYS A 39 37.85 -45.31 10.52
CA CYS A 39 36.82 -46.35 10.60
C CYS A 39 35.39 -45.89 10.28
N GLU A 40 34.58 -46.86 9.83
CA GLU A 40 33.13 -46.82 9.73
C GLU A 40 32.43 -46.86 11.11
N CYS A 41 31.15 -46.48 11.14
CA CYS A 41 30.17 -47.10 12.03
C CYS A 41 28.75 -46.97 11.46
N HIS A 42 28.19 -48.07 10.97
CA HIS A 42 26.82 -48.16 10.44
C HIS A 42 25.76 -48.17 11.55
N ALA A 43 24.58 -47.60 11.27
CA ALA A 43 23.31 -48.04 11.87
C ALA A 43 22.13 -47.82 10.91
N GLN A 44 21.74 -48.88 10.19
CA GLN A 44 20.42 -48.98 9.52
C GLN A 44 19.35 -49.49 10.50
N ARG A 45 18.07 -49.17 10.20
CA ARG A 45 16.78 -49.82 10.59
C ARG A 45 15.76 -48.78 11.12
N HIS A 46 14.45 -48.90 10.91
CA HIS A 46 13.61 -49.76 10.06
C HIS A 46 12.26 -49.04 9.85
N TRP A 47 11.51 -49.36 8.79
CA TRP A 47 10.11 -48.91 8.62
C TRP A 47 9.18 -49.97 9.21
N ASP A 48 8.26 -49.60 10.10
CA ASP A 48 7.14 -50.48 10.47
C ASP A 48 5.85 -49.69 10.74
N CYS A 49 4.76 -50.16 10.13
CA CYS A 49 3.41 -49.68 10.38
C CYS A 49 2.82 -50.37 11.62
N GLY A 50 2.20 -49.61 12.52
CA GLY A 50 1.60 -50.17 13.74
C GLY A 50 0.47 -49.33 14.31
N THR A 51 -0.77 -49.78 14.10
CA THR A 51 -1.98 -49.20 14.71
C THR A 51 -1.98 -49.27 16.23
N LYS A 52 -2.35 -48.16 16.91
CA LYS A 52 -3.12 -48.18 18.18
C LYS A 52 -3.72 -46.81 18.53
N GLN A 53 -5.00 -46.83 18.91
CA GLN A 53 -5.72 -45.69 19.52
C GLN A 53 -5.27 -45.47 20.98
N PRO A 54 -5.56 -44.29 21.53
CA PRO A 54 -6.18 -44.20 22.86
C PRO A 54 -7.66 -43.77 22.75
N ARG A 55 -8.51 -44.41 23.54
CA ARG A 55 -9.92 -44.00 23.79
C ARG A 55 -10.00 -43.16 25.08
N LEU A 56 -11.22 -42.66 25.35
CA LEU A 56 -11.73 -42.06 26.61
C LEU A 56 -11.48 -40.55 26.77
N SER A 57 -12.47 -39.73 27.18
CA SER A 57 -13.93 -39.96 27.33
C SER A 57 -14.71 -38.64 27.38
N PHE A 58 -16.03 -38.69 27.14
CA PHE A 58 -16.96 -37.58 27.34
C PHE A 58 -17.09 -37.17 28.82
N GLY A 59 -17.35 -35.88 29.06
CA GLY A 59 -17.80 -35.32 30.34
C GLY A 59 -18.33 -33.90 30.16
N ALA A 60 -19.56 -33.63 30.60
CA ALA A 60 -20.27 -32.36 30.39
C ALA A 60 -20.60 -31.65 31.72
N SER A 61 -21.11 -30.41 31.63
CA SER A 61 -21.37 -29.44 32.72
C SER A 61 -20.10 -28.90 33.41
N GLY A 62 -19.97 -27.64 33.81
CA GLY A 62 -20.94 -26.56 34.04
C GLY A 62 -20.87 -26.16 35.52
N THR A 63 -20.30 -25.01 35.90
CA THR A 63 -21.04 -23.74 36.08
C THR A 63 -20.14 -22.66 36.72
N CYS A 64 -20.62 -21.42 36.72
CA CYS A 64 -20.31 -20.31 37.65
C CYS A 64 -18.97 -19.55 37.54
N TRP A 65 -19.10 -18.25 37.25
CA TRP A 65 -18.13 -17.19 37.52
C TRP A 65 -18.22 -16.71 38.97
N PRO A 66 -17.16 -16.09 39.50
CA PRO A 66 -17.33 -14.97 40.44
C PRO A 66 -16.66 -13.68 39.95
N GLN A 67 -17.41 -12.57 39.99
CA GLN A 67 -16.82 -11.24 40.12
C GLN A 67 -16.46 -11.01 41.59
N LEU A 68 -15.24 -10.57 41.88
CA LEU A 68 -14.94 -9.68 43.01
C LEU A 68 -13.75 -8.79 42.64
N GLY A 69 -13.83 -7.50 42.97
CA GLY A 69 -12.77 -6.53 42.70
C GLY A 69 -11.77 -6.41 43.85
N GLY A 70 -10.60 -5.85 43.55
CA GLY A 70 -9.56 -5.52 44.53
C GLY A 70 -8.38 -4.83 43.85
N ALA A 71 -8.07 -3.59 44.26
CA ALA A 71 -6.97 -2.82 43.68
C ALA A 71 -5.60 -3.30 44.20
N SER A 72 -4.54 -3.16 43.39
CA SER A 72 -3.16 -3.10 43.89
C SER A 72 -2.24 -2.33 42.94
N GLY A 73 -1.22 -1.69 43.51
CA GLY A 73 -0.43 -0.64 42.87
C GLY A 73 0.59 -1.10 41.83
N MET A 74 0.86 -0.22 40.86
CA MET A 74 1.87 -0.39 39.82
C MET A 74 3.23 0.14 40.31
N LEU A 75 4.22 -0.75 40.49
CA LEU A 75 5.59 -0.37 40.87
C LEU A 75 6.48 -0.24 39.63
N HIS A 76 6.94 0.98 39.35
CA HIS A 76 8.02 1.23 38.41
C HIS A 76 9.37 0.75 38.96
N ARG A 77 10.22 0.15 38.13
CA ARG A 77 11.62 -0.13 38.46
C ARG A 77 12.55 0.45 37.40
N THR A 78 13.31 1.46 37.80
CA THR A 78 14.33 2.15 36.99
C THR A 78 15.62 1.33 36.98
N GLY A 79 16.19 1.09 35.79
CA GLY A 79 17.49 0.43 35.60
C GLY A 79 18.52 1.40 35.06
N VAL A 80 19.63 1.60 35.79
CA VAL A 80 20.65 2.63 35.50
C VAL A 80 21.71 2.10 34.52
N VAL A 81 22.11 2.94 33.56
CA VAL A 81 23.26 2.70 32.67
C VAL A 81 24.56 3.17 33.35
N MET A 82 25.58 2.31 33.34
CA MET A 82 26.90 2.60 33.90
C MET A 82 27.80 3.34 32.89
N ALA A 83 28.50 4.37 33.33
CA ALA A 83 29.62 5.00 32.62
C ALA A 83 30.86 5.10 33.54
N PRO A 84 32.11 5.00 33.03
CA PRO A 84 33.30 4.92 33.88
C PRO A 84 33.78 6.29 34.41
N ARG A 85 34.40 6.31 35.59
CA ARG A 85 35.07 7.47 36.20
C ARG A 85 36.57 7.23 36.43
N ARG A 86 37.41 8.18 36.00
CA ARG A 86 38.67 8.67 36.63
C ARG A 86 39.22 9.82 35.75
N GLY A 87 39.89 10.85 36.25
CA GLY A 87 40.36 11.13 37.61
C GLY A 87 40.35 12.63 37.97
N SER A 88 41.00 12.97 39.08
CA SER A 88 40.89 14.25 39.81
C SER A 88 41.89 15.34 39.42
N GLY A 89 41.55 16.59 39.70
CA GLY A 89 42.48 17.73 39.79
C GLY A 89 41.75 18.96 40.34
N ASP A 90 42.06 19.36 41.57
CA ASP A 90 41.50 20.56 42.20
C ASP A 90 42.18 21.84 41.68
N GLY A 91 41.44 22.96 41.65
CA GLY A 91 41.96 24.27 41.28
C GLY A 91 40.84 25.28 41.05
N SER A 92 40.59 26.12 42.04
CA SER A 92 39.59 27.19 41.97
C SER A 92 39.92 28.21 40.88
N ASP A 93 38.92 28.61 40.07
CA ASP A 93 38.87 29.99 39.58
C ASP A 93 37.44 30.46 39.29
N ALA A 94 37.04 31.55 39.93
CA ALA A 94 35.67 32.05 39.96
C ALA A 94 35.39 33.03 38.81
N ALA A 95 35.38 32.56 37.56
CA ALA A 95 35.32 33.44 36.39
C ALA A 95 34.39 33.00 35.22
N THR A 96 33.34 32.19 35.44
CA THR A 96 32.37 31.90 34.35
C THR A 96 30.90 31.81 34.79
N ARG A 97 30.27 32.96 35.06
CA ARG A 97 28.80 33.12 35.03
C ARG A 97 28.34 33.97 33.85
N ARG A 98 28.55 33.46 32.64
CA ARG A 98 27.65 33.71 31.51
C ARG A 98 26.95 32.39 31.20
N GLY A 99 25.70 32.28 31.62
CA GLY A 99 24.88 31.14 31.25
C GLY A 99 24.67 31.15 29.75
N VAL A 100 25.29 30.20 29.04
CA VAL A 100 24.81 29.80 27.72
C VAL A 100 23.52 29.04 27.96
N GLU A 101 22.40 29.75 27.94
CA GLU A 101 21.07 29.16 27.91
C GLU A 101 20.94 28.43 26.56
N GLU A 102 21.27 27.12 26.55
CA GLU A 102 21.16 26.25 25.38
C GLU A 102 19.76 26.37 24.78
N THR A 103 19.67 27.16 23.72
CA THR A 103 18.40 27.58 23.17
C THR A 103 17.83 26.42 22.39
N ARG A 104 16.93 25.64 23.02
CA ARG A 104 16.18 24.56 22.38
C ARG A 104 15.61 25.09 21.06
N GLN A 105 16.14 24.63 19.93
CA GLN A 105 15.72 25.13 18.62
C GLN A 105 14.21 24.89 18.44
N PRO A 106 13.46 25.87 17.90
CA PRO A 106 12.04 25.69 17.62
C PRO A 106 11.79 24.50 16.69
N GLN A 107 10.98 23.54 17.14
CA GLN A 107 10.44 22.50 16.26
C GLN A 107 9.31 23.09 15.41
N TRP A 108 9.68 23.63 14.24
CA TRP A 108 8.71 24.12 13.26
C TRP A 108 8.04 22.96 12.50
N THR A 109 6.85 23.24 11.96
CA THR A 109 6.02 22.36 11.14
C THR A 109 5.38 23.17 10.02
N LEU A 110 4.81 22.53 8.97
CA LEU A 110 4.10 23.27 7.91
C LEU A 110 2.90 24.09 8.42
N GLU A 111 2.30 23.72 9.56
CA GLU A 111 1.20 24.46 10.21
C GLU A 111 1.70 25.60 11.12
N SER A 112 3.02 25.75 11.31
CA SER A 112 3.58 26.83 12.14
C SER A 112 3.27 28.19 11.53
N ARG A 113 2.83 29.13 12.36
CA ARG A 113 2.39 30.45 11.91
C ARG A 113 3.57 31.36 11.62
N LEU A 114 3.42 32.23 10.63
CA LEU A 114 4.47 33.16 10.20
C LEU A 114 4.72 34.27 11.23
N ASP A 115 3.70 34.70 11.99
CA ASP A 115 3.90 35.64 13.09
C ASP A 115 4.78 35.04 14.20
N GLU A 116 4.53 33.78 14.57
CA GLU A 116 5.43 33.04 15.47
C GLU A 116 6.84 32.89 14.88
N VAL A 117 6.99 32.48 13.62
CA VAL A 117 8.30 32.31 12.97
C VAL A 117 9.13 33.60 12.95
N LEU A 118 8.50 34.75 12.71
CA LEU A 118 9.17 36.05 12.63
C LEU A 118 9.46 36.68 14.00
N LEU A 119 8.59 36.48 14.99
CA LEU A 119 8.61 37.24 16.26
C LEU A 119 9.10 36.42 17.47
N LYS A 120 9.21 35.08 17.37
CA LYS A 120 9.61 34.21 18.48
C LYS A 120 10.94 34.62 19.11
N GLY A 121 10.91 34.81 20.44
CA GLY A 121 12.06 35.25 21.23
C GLY A 121 12.32 36.76 21.22
N LYS A 122 11.66 37.55 20.35
CA LYS A 122 11.84 39.01 20.28
C LYS A 122 10.96 39.79 21.27
N GLU A 123 9.89 39.19 21.80
CA GLU A 123 8.98 39.80 22.79
C GLU A 123 9.68 40.26 24.09
N ARG A 124 10.76 39.60 24.51
CA ARG A 124 11.55 40.02 25.68
C ARG A 124 12.18 41.41 25.50
N ILE A 125 12.37 41.86 24.26
CA ILE A 125 13.00 43.15 23.94
C ILE A 125 11.97 44.28 24.06
N THR A 126 10.74 44.07 23.59
CA THR A 126 9.65 45.05 23.71
C THR A 126 9.12 45.20 25.13
N ASN A 127 9.31 44.18 25.98
CA ASN A 127 8.74 44.11 27.33
C ASN A 127 9.74 44.48 28.45
N MET A 128 10.97 44.88 28.10
CA MET A 128 11.94 45.44 29.05
C MET A 128 11.44 46.80 29.58
N ARG A 129 11.49 47.03 30.90
CA ARG A 129 11.14 48.35 31.49
C ARG A 129 12.29 49.34 31.37
N LEU A 130 11.95 50.62 31.26
CA LEU A 130 12.93 51.72 31.26
C LEU A 130 13.77 51.71 32.55
N ASN A 131 13.11 51.60 33.71
CA ASN A 131 13.81 51.58 35.00
C ASN A 131 14.74 50.36 35.15
N ASP A 132 14.42 49.20 34.57
CA ASP A 132 15.33 48.04 34.56
C ASP A 132 16.56 48.32 33.70
N PHE A 133 16.39 48.95 32.53
CA PHE A 133 17.50 49.35 31.66
C PHE A 133 18.41 50.39 32.35
N LEU A 134 17.84 51.42 32.97
CA LEU A 134 18.60 52.46 33.68
C LEU A 134 19.35 51.90 34.90
N ARG A 135 18.74 50.99 35.67
CA ARG A 135 19.42 50.28 36.78
C ARG A 135 20.58 49.40 36.30
N ASN A 136 20.44 48.73 35.16
CA ASN A 136 21.46 47.80 34.64
C ASN A 136 22.62 48.47 33.88
N TYR A 137 22.41 49.64 33.27
CA TYR A 137 23.40 50.28 32.39
C TYR A 137 23.81 51.71 32.79
N PHE A 138 23.12 52.36 33.73
CA PHE A 138 23.35 53.75 34.13
C PHE A 138 23.37 53.96 35.66
N ASP A 139 23.54 52.87 36.43
CA ASP A 139 23.55 52.85 37.90
C ASP A 139 22.26 53.38 38.55
N GLY A 140 21.14 53.33 37.82
CA GLY A 140 19.86 53.86 38.27
C GLY A 140 19.68 55.37 38.11
N ARG A 141 20.59 56.08 37.42
CA ARG A 141 20.37 57.48 37.05
C ARG A 141 19.19 57.61 36.09
N GLY A 142 18.29 58.56 36.37
CA GLY A 142 17.03 58.77 35.63
C GLY A 142 15.89 57.82 36.01
N VAL A 143 16.07 56.98 37.05
CA VAL A 143 14.99 56.14 37.59
C VAL A 143 14.08 57.00 38.45
N GLU A 144 12.84 57.19 37.99
CA GLU A 144 11.81 57.97 38.67
C GLU A 144 10.50 57.16 38.79
N GLU A 145 9.67 57.53 39.76
CA GLU A 145 8.40 56.85 40.07
C GLU A 145 7.42 56.90 38.90
N PHE A 146 7.33 58.04 38.19
CA PHE A 146 6.49 58.17 37.00
C PHE A 146 6.96 57.29 35.82
N ASN A 147 8.23 56.85 35.83
CA ASN A 147 8.82 55.97 34.80
C ASN A 147 8.72 54.47 35.15
N GLU A 148 8.14 54.10 36.30
CA GLU A 148 8.15 52.71 36.80
C GLU A 148 7.42 51.70 35.88
N ASN A 149 6.39 52.16 35.17
CA ASN A 149 5.59 51.35 34.24
C ASN A 149 5.94 51.59 32.77
N VAL A 150 6.94 52.42 32.45
CA VAL A 150 7.33 52.75 31.08
C VAL A 150 8.16 51.60 30.48
N TYR A 151 7.75 51.13 29.30
CA TYR A 151 8.50 50.13 28.55
C TYR A 151 9.56 50.78 27.65
N MET A 152 10.68 50.09 27.43
CA MET A 152 11.76 50.57 26.57
C MET A 152 11.29 50.91 25.14
N LYS A 153 10.24 50.26 24.62
CA LYS A 153 9.62 50.60 23.33
C LYS A 153 9.00 52.02 23.29
N GLU A 154 8.42 52.47 24.41
CA GLU A 154 7.80 53.80 24.55
C GLU A 154 8.90 54.84 24.69
N PHE A 155 9.89 54.57 25.56
CA PHE A 155 11.08 55.41 25.70
C PHE A 155 11.86 55.57 24.39
N LEU A 156 12.05 54.51 23.60
CA LEU A 156 12.74 54.59 22.31
C LEU A 156 11.99 55.43 21.27
N SER A 157 10.66 55.56 21.40
CA SER A 157 9.81 56.34 20.50
C SER A 157 9.84 57.84 20.85
N SER A 158 9.70 58.16 22.14
CA SER A 158 9.72 59.54 22.66
C SER A 158 10.66 59.72 23.85
N PRO A 159 12.01 59.65 23.67
CA PRO A 159 12.94 59.64 24.81
C PRO A 159 12.86 60.90 25.68
N ASN A 160 12.51 62.03 25.07
CA ASN A 160 12.44 63.34 25.70
C ASN A 160 11.19 63.52 26.61
N GLU A 161 10.18 62.65 26.49
CA GLU A 161 8.97 62.70 27.34
C GLU A 161 9.25 62.12 28.74
N PHE A 162 10.24 61.22 28.86
CA PHE A 162 10.51 60.45 30.07
C PHE A 162 11.78 60.88 30.81
N ILE A 163 12.76 61.47 30.10
CA ILE A 163 14.00 62.01 30.70
C ILE A 163 14.19 63.43 30.19
N GLN A 164 14.06 64.41 31.10
CA GLN A 164 14.19 65.83 30.79
C GLN A 164 15.64 66.35 30.91
N ASP A 165 16.52 65.61 31.59
CA ASP A 165 17.96 65.91 31.65
C ASP A 165 18.62 65.64 30.28
N GLU A 166 18.94 66.71 29.55
CA GLU A 166 19.56 66.64 28.23
C GLU A 166 20.97 65.99 28.24
N VAL A 167 21.72 66.12 29.34
CA VAL A 167 23.07 65.57 29.47
C VAL A 167 22.99 64.06 29.72
N LEU A 168 22.10 63.63 30.61
CA LEU A 168 21.82 62.21 30.84
C LEU A 168 21.24 61.56 29.57
N LEU A 169 20.29 62.22 28.91
CA LEU A 169 19.63 61.69 27.72
C LEU A 169 20.56 61.59 26.50
N SER A 170 21.46 62.57 26.29
CA SER A 170 22.49 62.47 25.25
C SER A 170 23.49 61.36 25.54
N THR A 171 23.88 61.18 26.81
CA THR A 171 24.72 60.05 27.25
C THR A 171 24.05 58.70 27.02
N ILE A 172 22.76 58.57 27.33
CA ILE A 172 21.98 57.34 27.06
C ILE A 172 21.91 57.06 25.55
N LYS A 173 21.56 58.07 24.73
CA LYS A 173 21.48 57.94 23.26
C LYS A 173 22.81 57.57 22.62
N ALA A 174 23.95 57.98 23.19
CA ALA A 174 25.29 57.61 22.71
C ALA A 174 25.74 56.20 23.12
N SER A 175 25.06 55.55 24.07
CA SER A 175 25.51 54.26 24.62
C SER A 175 25.34 53.08 23.64
N PRO A 176 26.28 52.10 23.60
CA PRO A 176 26.13 50.90 22.77
C PRO A 176 24.86 50.10 23.07
N SER A 177 24.49 49.97 24.35
CA SER A 177 23.30 49.22 24.78
C SER A 177 22.01 49.83 24.27
N TYR A 178 21.90 51.17 24.27
CA TYR A 178 20.74 51.87 23.70
C TYR A 178 20.67 51.69 22.18
N GLN A 179 21.79 51.83 21.48
CA GLN A 179 21.85 51.65 20.02
C GLN A 179 21.52 50.22 19.59
N GLU A 180 21.99 49.21 20.33
CA GLU A 180 21.68 47.80 20.06
C GLU A 180 20.19 47.49 20.32
N LEU A 181 19.61 47.99 21.43
CA LEU A 181 18.18 47.85 21.71
C LEU A 181 17.32 48.58 20.67
N ARG A 182 17.69 49.79 20.28
CA ARG A 182 17.01 50.55 19.22
C ARG A 182 16.96 49.76 17.93
N LYS A 183 18.12 49.28 17.44
CA LYS A 183 18.20 48.45 16.23
C LYS A 183 17.32 47.19 16.33
N LYS A 184 17.32 46.51 17.48
CA LYS A 184 16.47 45.32 17.70
C LYS A 184 14.98 45.65 17.71
N CYS A 185 14.57 46.81 18.24
CA CYS A 185 13.20 47.29 18.18
C CYS A 185 12.79 47.67 16.74
N ASP A 186 13.64 48.39 16.01
CA ASP A 186 13.41 48.73 14.60
C ASP A 186 13.24 47.45 13.75
N GLU A 187 14.11 46.45 13.93
CA GLU A 187 13.97 45.12 13.33
C GLU A 187 12.66 44.42 13.72
N PHE A 188 12.23 44.52 14.99
CA PHE A 188 10.97 43.94 15.45
C PHE A 188 9.76 44.57 14.75
N TYR A 189 9.70 45.91 14.67
CA TYR A 189 8.61 46.61 14.00
C TYR A 189 8.57 46.32 12.50
N MET A 190 9.72 46.24 11.82
CA MET A 190 9.80 45.85 10.41
C MET A 190 9.27 44.43 10.16
N LEU A 191 9.58 43.48 11.04
CA LEU A 191 9.07 42.11 10.96
C LEU A 191 7.59 42.01 11.30
N LEU A 192 7.11 42.78 12.28
CA LEU A 192 5.69 42.88 12.63
C LEU A 192 4.88 43.48 11.48
N GLU A 193 5.39 44.50 10.80
CA GLU A 193 4.74 45.07 9.62
C GLU A 193 4.71 44.07 8.46
N ALA A 194 5.81 43.35 8.20
CA ALA A 194 5.86 42.27 7.21
C ALA A 194 4.82 41.17 7.53
N SER A 195 4.75 40.74 8.79
CA SER A 195 3.77 39.77 9.28
C SER A 195 2.33 40.25 9.07
N ASN A 196 2.04 41.52 9.38
CA ASN A 196 0.72 42.11 9.18
C ASN A 196 0.35 42.22 7.69
N LYS A 197 1.32 42.52 6.81
CA LYS A 197 1.13 42.53 5.35
C LYS A 197 0.83 41.13 4.81
N LEU A 198 1.57 40.10 5.26
CA LEU A 198 1.32 38.70 4.89
C LEU A 198 -0.05 38.21 5.36
N LYS A 199 -0.41 38.50 6.62
CA LYS A 199 -1.72 38.16 7.20
C LYS A 199 -2.89 38.83 6.47
N LYS A 200 -2.74 40.08 6.02
CA LYS A 200 -3.72 40.77 5.15
C LYS A 200 -3.84 40.12 3.77
N GLY A 201 -2.77 39.48 3.28
CA GLY A 201 -2.77 38.66 2.07
C GLY A 201 -3.21 37.20 2.28
N TYR A 202 -3.78 36.86 3.44
CA TYR A 202 -4.16 35.50 3.83
C TYR A 202 -3.01 34.47 3.85
N ILE A 203 -1.76 34.92 3.99
CA ILE A 203 -0.58 34.05 4.16
C ILE A 203 -0.23 34.01 5.65
N VAL A 204 -0.63 32.94 6.34
CA VAL A 204 -0.58 32.82 7.81
C VAL A 204 0.38 31.72 8.28
N THR A 205 0.60 30.68 7.48
CA THR A 205 1.36 29.46 7.83
C THR A 205 2.58 29.23 6.94
N LEU A 206 3.49 28.34 7.36
CA LEU A 206 4.60 27.86 6.51
C LEU A 206 4.11 27.10 5.27
N ARG A 207 2.95 26.43 5.32
CA ARG A 207 2.30 25.82 4.14
C ARG A 207 1.87 26.88 3.14
N GLU A 208 1.16 27.92 3.58
CA GLU A 208 0.73 29.01 2.69
C GLU A 208 1.95 29.79 2.15
N TRP A 209 3.01 29.94 2.94
CA TRP A 209 4.28 30.49 2.47
C TRP A 209 4.94 29.67 1.36
N ARG A 210 4.88 28.33 1.41
CA ARG A 210 5.34 27.47 0.31
C ARG A 210 4.63 27.84 -0.98
N ASP A 211 3.33 28.05 -0.88
CA ASP A 211 2.43 28.21 -2.03
C ASP A 211 2.32 29.67 -2.52
N PHE A 212 2.74 30.65 -1.71
CA PHE A 212 2.76 32.08 -2.04
C PHE A 212 3.73 32.46 -3.16
N GLU A 213 3.25 33.18 -4.18
CA GLU A 213 4.01 33.56 -5.38
C GLU A 213 4.95 34.76 -5.16
N ARG A 214 4.44 35.84 -4.56
CA ARG A 214 5.08 37.17 -4.53
C ARG A 214 6.06 37.35 -3.37
N LYS A 215 6.91 36.34 -3.14
CA LYS A 215 7.92 36.33 -2.06
C LYS A 215 8.92 37.48 -2.21
N ASP A 216 9.18 37.91 -3.44
CA ASP A 216 9.96 39.08 -3.83
C ASP A 216 9.46 40.40 -3.21
N THR A 217 8.16 40.54 -2.98
CA THR A 217 7.57 41.75 -2.37
C THR A 217 7.72 41.82 -0.85
N VAL A 218 8.16 40.73 -0.21
CA VAL A 218 8.35 40.64 1.24
C VAL A 218 9.74 41.13 1.61
N ILE A 219 9.84 41.94 2.67
CA ILE A 219 11.11 42.47 3.22
C ILE A 219 12.13 41.32 3.36
N SER A 220 13.35 41.56 2.86
CA SER A 220 14.41 40.54 2.74
C SER A 220 14.69 39.80 4.04
N LEU A 221 14.74 40.52 5.18
CA LEU A 221 14.93 39.95 6.51
C LEU A 221 13.82 38.95 6.90
N ALA A 222 12.56 39.33 6.69
CA ALA A 222 11.41 38.46 6.98
C ALA A 222 11.41 37.22 6.07
N ARG A 223 11.66 37.41 4.76
CA ARG A 223 11.78 36.33 3.79
C ARG A 223 12.86 35.32 4.18
N ALA A 224 14.04 35.80 4.59
CA ALA A 224 15.16 34.96 5.01
C ALA A 224 14.82 34.13 6.27
N GLN A 225 14.18 34.73 7.27
CA GLN A 225 13.74 34.00 8.47
C GLN A 225 12.69 32.93 8.14
N ILE A 226 11.69 33.25 7.33
CA ILE A 226 10.65 32.28 6.94
C ILE A 226 11.24 31.15 6.08
N ASN A 227 12.12 31.47 5.11
CA ASN A 227 12.82 30.45 4.32
C ASN A 227 13.74 29.57 5.17
N THR A 228 14.36 30.11 6.22
CA THR A 228 15.16 29.32 7.18
C THR A 228 14.27 28.32 7.92
N ALA A 229 13.12 28.75 8.44
CA ALA A 229 12.17 27.87 9.12
C ALA A 229 11.57 26.82 8.17
N HIS A 230 11.19 27.20 6.96
CA HIS A 230 10.70 26.28 5.93
C HIS A 230 11.76 25.25 5.53
N SER A 231 13.03 25.65 5.38
CA SER A 231 14.15 24.75 5.09
C SER A 231 14.40 23.76 6.22
N TYR A 232 14.27 24.17 7.48
CA TYR A 232 14.32 23.26 8.63
C TYR A 232 13.21 22.20 8.55
N VAL A 233 11.97 22.59 8.25
CA VAL A 233 10.84 21.65 8.08
C VAL A 233 11.12 20.64 6.97
N LEU A 234 11.53 21.09 5.77
CA LEU A 234 11.84 20.20 4.65
C LEU A 234 12.98 19.21 4.97
N ARG A 235 14.04 19.67 5.67
CA ARG A 235 15.15 18.81 6.10
C ARG A 235 14.71 17.79 7.14
N GLU A 236 13.84 18.16 8.07
CA GLU A 236 13.33 17.26 9.11
C GLU A 236 12.32 16.25 8.54
N GLU A 237 11.48 16.65 7.58
CA GLU A 237 10.63 15.73 6.81
C GLU A 237 11.46 14.72 6.02
N ARG A 238 12.53 15.18 5.35
CA ARG A 238 13.51 14.32 4.66
C ARG A 238 14.21 13.38 5.65
N ARG A 239 14.71 13.88 6.78
CA ARG A 239 15.38 13.07 7.82
C ARG A 239 14.46 11.97 8.33
N LYS A 240 13.19 12.30 8.61
CA LYS A 240 12.15 11.33 9.01
C LYS A 240 11.77 10.34 7.89
N ALA A 241 11.88 10.72 6.62
CA ALA A 241 11.70 9.80 5.50
C ALA A 241 12.90 8.84 5.37
N GLU A 242 14.13 9.35 5.42
CA GLU A 242 15.35 8.52 5.41
C GLU A 242 15.43 7.57 6.62
N GLU A 243 15.04 8.02 7.81
CA GLU A 243 15.01 7.20 9.02
C GLU A 243 13.96 6.09 8.91
N ARG A 244 12.76 6.39 8.40
CA ARG A 244 11.73 5.38 8.09
C ARG A 244 12.22 4.37 7.05
N GLU A 245 12.80 4.81 5.94
CA GLU A 245 13.28 3.88 4.91
C GLU A 245 14.46 3.02 5.38
N ARG A 246 15.35 3.55 6.22
CA ARG A 246 16.42 2.75 6.85
C ARG A 246 15.85 1.73 7.83
N GLN A 247 14.83 2.10 8.61
CA GLN A 247 14.14 1.18 9.48
C GLN A 247 13.40 0.10 8.66
N GLU A 248 12.70 0.47 7.58
CA GLU A 248 12.07 -0.46 6.65
C GLU A 248 13.09 -1.45 6.04
N ARG A 249 14.26 -1.00 5.58
CA ARG A 249 15.32 -1.89 5.08
C ARG A 249 15.88 -2.81 6.18
N GLN A 250 15.95 -2.35 7.43
CA GLN A 250 16.34 -3.18 8.58
C GLN A 250 15.25 -4.19 9.00
N GLU A 251 13.97 -3.89 8.75
CA GLU A 251 12.83 -4.77 9.04
C GLU A 251 12.61 -5.81 7.91
N LEU A 252 12.70 -5.39 6.65
CA LEU A 252 12.54 -6.22 5.45
C LEU A 252 13.78 -7.04 5.10
N GLY A 253 14.96 -6.61 5.55
CA GLY A 253 16.23 -7.29 5.29
C GLY A 253 16.63 -7.31 3.80
N ILE A 254 17.71 -8.02 3.52
CA ILE A 254 18.12 -8.37 2.15
C ILE A 254 18.52 -9.84 2.15
N ASP A 255 18.14 -10.53 1.09
CA ASP A 255 18.53 -11.90 0.78
C ASP A 255 18.91 -12.05 -0.71
N VAL A 256 19.32 -13.24 -1.12
CA VAL A 256 19.72 -13.50 -2.51
C VAL A 256 18.56 -13.40 -3.53
N SER A 257 17.30 -13.48 -3.08
CA SER A 257 16.12 -13.31 -3.94
C SER A 257 15.74 -11.83 -4.13
N THR A 258 16.30 -10.94 -3.31
CA THR A 258 16.01 -9.50 -3.32
C THR A 258 16.36 -8.89 -4.67
N ARG A 259 15.45 -8.05 -5.18
CA ARG A 259 15.56 -7.47 -6.52
C ARG A 259 16.64 -6.40 -6.60
N ILE A 260 17.28 -6.28 -7.77
CA ILE A 260 18.42 -5.37 -7.96
C ILE A 260 18.06 -3.89 -7.72
N LYS A 261 16.83 -3.48 -8.08
CA LYS A 261 16.35 -2.10 -7.86
C LYS A 261 16.18 -1.77 -6.37
N TYR A 262 15.57 -2.68 -5.62
CA TYR A 262 15.48 -2.59 -4.15
C TYR A 262 16.88 -2.52 -3.51
N ALA A 263 17.79 -3.43 -3.90
CA ALA A 263 19.14 -3.51 -3.35
C ALA A 263 19.93 -2.20 -3.50
N VAL A 264 19.83 -1.55 -4.68
CA VAL A 264 20.53 -0.31 -5.03
C VAL A 264 19.89 0.93 -4.39
N PHE A 265 18.56 1.08 -4.46
CA PHE A 265 17.88 2.32 -4.08
C PHE A 265 17.23 2.32 -2.69
N LYS A 266 16.75 1.19 -2.15
CA LYS A 266 15.94 1.23 -0.92
C LYS A 266 16.79 1.55 0.31
N GLY A 267 16.23 2.35 1.23
CA GLY A 267 16.91 2.86 2.42
C GLY A 267 17.53 4.25 2.20
N ARG A 268 17.11 4.96 1.14
CA ARG A 268 17.67 6.22 0.65
C ARG A 268 16.56 7.03 -0.02
N VAL A 269 16.31 8.22 0.52
CA VAL A 269 15.44 9.19 -0.15
C VAL A 269 16.12 9.66 -1.43
N ARG A 270 15.59 9.20 -2.56
CA ARG A 270 16.00 9.61 -3.90
C ARG A 270 15.91 11.12 -4.07
N VAL A 271 16.98 11.73 -4.57
CA VAL A 271 17.03 13.16 -4.85
C VAL A 271 16.56 13.51 -6.26
N ASP A 272 16.66 12.60 -7.22
CA ASP A 272 16.18 12.77 -8.60
C ASP A 272 14.66 13.07 -8.65
N LYS A 273 13.88 12.46 -7.74
CA LYS A 273 12.44 12.68 -7.54
C LYS A 273 12.11 13.88 -6.63
N MET A 274 13.08 14.67 -6.19
CA MET A 274 12.81 15.91 -5.45
C MET A 274 12.25 16.98 -6.41
N LYS A 275 11.26 17.76 -5.95
CA LYS A 275 10.80 18.95 -6.67
C LYS A 275 11.87 20.04 -6.66
N LEU A 276 12.11 20.67 -7.80
CA LEU A 276 13.09 21.75 -7.97
C LEU A 276 12.90 22.86 -6.93
N ASN A 277 11.66 23.33 -6.73
CA ASN A 277 11.38 24.42 -5.79
C ASN A 277 11.68 24.05 -4.32
N ASN A 278 11.55 22.77 -3.94
CA ASN A 278 12.01 22.30 -2.62
C ASN A 278 13.53 22.40 -2.49
N PHE A 279 14.29 21.99 -3.51
CA PHE A 279 15.74 22.15 -3.54
C PHE A 279 16.17 23.62 -3.52
N LEU A 280 15.59 24.46 -4.39
CA LEU A 280 15.88 25.89 -4.45
C LEU A 280 15.60 26.57 -3.11
N THR A 281 14.49 26.23 -2.45
CA THR A 281 14.16 26.77 -1.11
C THR A 281 15.11 26.28 -0.03
N MET A 282 15.40 24.98 0.02
CA MET A 282 16.18 24.33 1.08
C MET A 282 17.69 24.61 1.00
N GLU A 283 18.22 24.85 -0.20
CA GLU A 283 19.65 24.96 -0.46
C GLU A 283 20.10 26.30 -1.05
N LEU A 284 19.19 27.09 -1.64
CA LEU A 284 19.51 28.31 -2.39
C LEU A 284 18.62 29.52 -2.02
N ASP A 285 18.03 29.51 -0.81
CA ASP A 285 17.16 30.56 -0.25
C ASP A 285 15.91 30.89 -1.09
N GLY A 286 15.52 30.01 -2.02
CA GLY A 286 14.43 30.22 -2.97
C GLY A 286 14.83 31.03 -4.22
N ARG A 287 16.13 31.28 -4.46
CA ARG A 287 16.58 31.88 -5.73
C ARG A 287 16.20 30.99 -6.91
N GLY A 288 15.65 31.60 -7.97
CA GLY A 288 15.18 30.89 -9.17
C GLY A 288 13.82 30.17 -9.06
N ALA A 289 13.15 30.23 -7.90
CA ALA A 289 11.84 29.61 -7.71
C ALA A 289 10.74 30.39 -8.47
N LEU A 290 10.03 29.70 -9.37
CA LEU A 290 8.91 30.22 -10.15
C LEU A 290 7.73 29.24 -10.07
N ASP A 291 6.51 29.70 -10.32
CA ASP A 291 5.36 28.78 -10.37
C ASP A 291 5.49 27.76 -11.51
N ALA A 292 5.90 28.23 -12.70
CA ALA A 292 6.16 27.39 -13.87
C ALA A 292 7.26 26.31 -13.68
N ASN A 293 8.08 26.40 -12.62
CA ASN A 293 9.10 25.41 -12.29
C ASN A 293 8.86 24.70 -10.92
N ARG A 294 7.70 24.91 -10.30
CA ARG A 294 7.32 24.41 -8.97
C ARG A 294 7.39 22.89 -8.85
N ASP A 295 6.77 22.19 -9.80
CA ASP A 295 6.58 20.73 -9.76
C ASP A 295 7.57 19.94 -10.61
N VAL A 296 8.51 20.63 -11.27
CA VAL A 296 9.59 20.02 -12.07
C VAL A 296 10.47 19.17 -11.15
N LEU A 297 10.75 17.93 -11.55
CA LEU A 297 11.65 17.04 -10.81
C LEU A 297 13.11 17.36 -11.12
N LEU A 298 14.01 17.13 -10.17
CA LEU A 298 15.45 17.37 -10.39
C LEU A 298 16.00 16.53 -11.56
N GLU A 299 15.51 15.31 -11.77
CA GLU A 299 15.85 14.47 -12.94
C GLU A 299 15.51 15.11 -14.30
N GLU A 300 14.55 16.03 -14.34
CA GLU A 300 14.14 16.76 -15.54
C GLU A 300 14.90 18.09 -15.65
N PHE A 301 15.07 18.79 -14.52
CA PHE A 301 15.81 20.04 -14.43
C PHE A 301 17.29 19.88 -14.84
N PHE A 302 18.00 18.88 -14.33
CA PHE A 302 19.44 18.68 -14.64
C PHE A 302 19.73 18.16 -16.06
N LYS A 303 18.68 17.86 -16.86
CA LYS A 303 18.81 17.60 -18.30
C LYS A 303 18.93 18.90 -19.10
N ASP A 304 18.16 19.93 -18.74
CA ASP A 304 18.23 21.27 -19.34
C ASP A 304 17.81 22.36 -18.34
N PRO A 305 18.74 22.88 -17.51
CA PRO A 305 18.43 23.91 -16.52
C PRO A 305 17.89 25.22 -17.12
N LYS A 306 18.29 25.54 -18.37
CA LYS A 306 17.91 26.80 -19.04
C LYS A 306 16.44 26.85 -19.42
N LYS A 307 15.81 25.68 -19.64
CA LYS A 307 14.37 25.56 -19.89
C LYS A 307 13.51 25.98 -18.69
N TYR A 308 14.02 25.88 -17.46
CA TYR A 308 13.25 26.10 -16.23
C TYR A 308 13.68 27.33 -15.44
N ILE A 309 14.86 27.88 -15.70
CA ILE A 309 15.35 29.15 -15.14
C ILE A 309 15.82 30.02 -16.32
N CYS A 310 14.92 30.88 -16.79
CA CYS A 310 15.16 31.72 -17.97
C CYS A 310 16.10 32.91 -17.68
N ASP A 311 16.23 33.33 -16.42
CA ASP A 311 17.17 34.38 -16.03
C ASP A 311 18.60 33.81 -15.98
N ALA A 312 19.42 34.22 -16.95
CA ALA A 312 20.79 33.75 -17.09
C ALA A 312 21.70 34.23 -15.93
N GLY A 313 21.42 35.37 -15.31
CA GLY A 313 22.18 35.86 -14.15
C GLY A 313 21.93 34.98 -12.94
N VAL A 314 20.66 34.77 -12.61
CA VAL A 314 20.22 33.89 -11.51
C VAL A 314 20.69 32.45 -11.72
N LEU A 315 20.62 31.93 -12.95
CA LEU A 315 21.11 30.57 -13.26
C LEU A 315 22.63 30.46 -13.06
N ASN A 316 23.42 31.46 -13.49
CA ASN A 316 24.88 31.47 -13.29
C ASN A 316 25.25 31.50 -11.79
N GLU A 317 24.56 32.30 -10.97
CA GLU A 317 24.75 32.33 -9.51
C GLU A 317 24.41 30.97 -8.86
N ILE A 318 23.31 30.35 -9.29
CA ILE A 318 22.91 29.02 -8.84
C ILE A 318 23.95 27.97 -9.19
N GLN A 319 24.44 27.96 -10.44
CA GLN A 319 25.46 27.01 -10.93
C GLN A 319 26.84 27.21 -10.29
N ALA A 320 27.18 28.43 -9.86
CA ALA A 320 28.40 28.69 -9.10
C ALA A 320 28.39 28.03 -7.71
N SER A 321 27.21 27.78 -7.12
CA SER A 321 27.06 27.23 -5.77
C SER A 321 27.50 25.77 -5.66
N ASP A 322 28.27 25.44 -4.62
CA ASP A 322 28.69 24.07 -4.35
C ASP A 322 27.51 23.15 -4.00
N ARG A 323 26.41 23.71 -3.46
CA ARG A 323 25.16 22.96 -3.20
C ARG A 323 24.49 22.51 -4.50
N TYR A 324 24.57 23.31 -5.57
CA TYR A 324 24.12 22.91 -6.89
C TYR A 324 24.98 21.79 -7.45
N LYS A 325 26.32 21.92 -7.42
CA LYS A 325 27.24 20.90 -7.95
C LYS A 325 27.11 19.55 -7.23
N MET A 326 26.94 19.56 -5.90
CA MET A 326 26.69 18.35 -5.12
C MET A 326 25.35 17.70 -5.48
N MET A 327 24.29 18.50 -5.65
CA MET A 327 22.96 17.97 -6.01
C MET A 327 22.93 17.44 -7.45
N GLU A 328 23.50 18.18 -8.41
CA GLU A 328 23.63 17.74 -9.80
C GLU A 328 24.33 16.39 -9.88
N ARG A 329 25.46 16.24 -9.19
CA ARG A 329 26.21 15.00 -9.15
C ARG A 329 25.36 13.85 -8.59
N ALA A 330 24.70 14.06 -7.45
CA ALA A 330 23.87 13.01 -6.83
C ALA A 330 22.71 12.57 -7.73
N VAL A 331 22.05 13.51 -8.41
CA VAL A 331 20.96 13.19 -9.36
C VAL A 331 21.48 12.46 -10.60
N ARG A 332 22.65 12.85 -11.13
CA ARG A 332 23.29 12.13 -12.25
C ARG A 332 23.67 10.69 -11.84
N GLU A 333 24.28 10.52 -10.67
CA GLU A 333 24.62 9.18 -10.14
C GLU A 333 23.34 8.31 -9.93
N GLU A 334 22.21 8.88 -9.50
CA GLU A 334 20.93 8.17 -9.40
C GLU A 334 20.32 7.81 -10.77
N MET A 335 20.45 8.67 -11.78
CA MET A 335 20.02 8.39 -13.15
C MET A 335 20.86 7.28 -13.80
N ASP A 336 22.18 7.31 -13.63
CA ASP A 336 23.10 6.29 -14.15
C ASP A 336 22.80 4.91 -13.52
N MET A 337 22.49 4.87 -12.21
CA MET A 337 22.05 3.67 -11.51
C MET A 337 20.73 3.10 -12.07
N GLU A 338 19.76 3.95 -12.39
CA GLU A 338 18.49 3.51 -13.01
C GLU A 338 18.74 2.96 -14.44
N GLU A 339 19.62 3.58 -15.23
CA GLU A 339 19.97 3.08 -16.57
C GLU A 339 20.65 1.70 -16.50
N ASP A 340 21.56 1.51 -15.55
CA ASP A 340 22.22 0.23 -15.31
C ASP A 340 21.26 -0.89 -14.89
N ILE A 341 20.33 -0.59 -13.99
CA ILE A 341 19.27 -1.52 -13.59
C ILE A 341 18.42 -1.92 -14.81
N ASN A 342 18.07 -0.96 -15.67
CA ASN A 342 17.35 -1.23 -16.92
C ASN A 342 18.17 -2.06 -17.92
N LYS A 343 19.50 -1.91 -17.98
CA LYS A 343 20.39 -2.79 -18.77
C LYS A 343 20.43 -4.20 -18.18
N LEU A 344 20.52 -4.33 -16.85
CA LEU A 344 20.53 -5.62 -16.17
C LEU A 344 19.22 -6.39 -16.38
N TYR A 345 18.06 -5.73 -16.30
CA TYR A 345 16.78 -6.34 -16.63
C TYR A 345 16.71 -6.84 -18.08
N LYS A 346 17.22 -6.08 -19.06
CA LYS A 346 17.33 -6.54 -20.47
C LYS A 346 18.23 -7.77 -20.64
N ASN A 347 19.25 -7.90 -19.78
CA ASN A 347 20.14 -9.07 -19.70
C ASN A 347 19.57 -10.20 -18.81
N GLY A 348 18.32 -10.10 -18.36
CA GLY A 348 17.64 -11.11 -17.53
C GLY A 348 18.06 -11.14 -16.06
N VAL A 349 18.88 -10.19 -15.61
CA VAL A 349 19.34 -10.05 -14.22
C VAL A 349 18.35 -9.15 -13.45
N ASP A 350 17.50 -9.76 -12.64
CA ASP A 350 16.44 -9.07 -11.88
C ASP A 350 16.62 -9.11 -10.34
N ASN A 351 17.44 -10.03 -9.83
CA ASN A 351 17.72 -10.18 -8.40
C ASN A 351 19.20 -10.43 -8.09
N LEU A 352 19.56 -10.38 -6.80
CA LEU A 352 20.94 -10.53 -6.33
C LEU A 352 21.54 -11.92 -6.64
N LEU A 353 20.75 -12.98 -6.72
CA LEU A 353 21.18 -14.31 -7.15
C LEU A 353 21.59 -14.31 -8.63
N LYS A 354 20.79 -13.70 -9.51
CA LYS A 354 21.15 -13.55 -10.92
C LYS A 354 22.32 -12.58 -11.10
N TRP A 355 22.45 -11.54 -10.27
CA TRP A 355 23.65 -10.69 -10.24
C TRP A 355 24.90 -11.48 -9.84
N LEU A 356 24.82 -12.31 -8.79
CA LEU A 356 25.92 -13.18 -8.36
C LEU A 356 26.42 -14.07 -9.51
N VAL A 357 25.51 -14.67 -10.28
CA VAL A 357 25.82 -15.61 -11.38
C VAL A 357 26.03 -14.91 -12.74
N ALA A 358 25.77 -13.61 -12.86
CA ALA A 358 25.92 -12.86 -14.12
C ALA A 358 27.36 -12.92 -14.68
N THR A 359 27.46 -12.96 -16.01
CA THR A 359 28.74 -13.06 -16.73
C THR A 359 29.62 -11.83 -16.49
N ALA A 360 30.94 -11.99 -16.70
CA ALA A 360 31.88 -10.89 -16.57
C ALA A 360 31.55 -9.70 -17.49
N GLU A 361 31.03 -9.98 -18.69
CA GLU A 361 30.58 -8.97 -19.66
C GLU A 361 29.38 -8.16 -19.13
N VAL A 362 28.34 -8.83 -18.62
CA VAL A 362 27.17 -8.15 -18.02
C VAL A 362 27.57 -7.37 -16.77
N LYS A 363 28.51 -7.87 -15.96
CA LYS A 363 29.06 -7.15 -14.80
C LYS A 363 29.98 -5.98 -15.16
N ALA A 364 30.50 -5.95 -16.38
CA ALA A 364 31.34 -4.85 -16.89
C ALA A 364 30.52 -3.75 -17.59
N SER A 365 29.29 -4.04 -18.04
CA SER A 365 28.39 -3.06 -18.65
C SER A 365 27.70 -2.11 -17.66
N VAL A 366 27.98 -2.27 -16.36
CA VAL A 366 27.35 -1.56 -15.23
C VAL A 366 28.35 -0.58 -14.62
N HIS A 367 27.93 0.65 -14.33
CA HIS A 367 28.77 1.67 -13.71
C HIS A 367 29.25 1.24 -12.32
N GLY A 368 30.46 1.69 -11.95
CA GLY A 368 31.13 1.28 -10.72
C GLY A 368 30.36 1.63 -9.43
N ILE A 369 29.46 2.62 -9.46
CA ILE A 369 28.61 3.01 -8.33
C ILE A 369 27.51 1.95 -8.11
N THR A 370 26.72 1.66 -9.13
CA THR A 370 25.67 0.64 -9.13
C THR A 370 26.24 -0.72 -8.71
N LYS A 371 27.38 -1.11 -9.30
CA LYS A 371 28.10 -2.34 -8.96
C LYS A 371 28.45 -2.43 -7.48
N ARG A 372 29.00 -1.36 -6.88
CA ARG A 372 29.33 -1.33 -5.44
C ARG A 372 28.10 -1.55 -4.56
N PHE A 373 26.92 -1.04 -4.94
CA PHE A 373 25.71 -1.25 -4.16
C PHE A 373 25.12 -2.65 -4.32
N LEU A 374 25.18 -3.24 -5.52
CA LEU A 374 24.79 -4.64 -5.73
C LEU A 374 25.72 -5.60 -4.96
N ASP A 375 27.04 -5.37 -5.01
CA ASP A 375 28.02 -6.18 -4.28
C ASP A 375 27.89 -6.00 -2.75
N ALA A 376 27.63 -4.78 -2.26
CA ALA A 376 27.36 -4.53 -0.83
C ALA A 376 26.06 -5.19 -0.34
N ALA A 377 24.99 -5.14 -1.13
CA ALA A 377 23.72 -5.79 -0.81
C ALA A 377 23.84 -7.33 -0.87
N LEU A 378 24.71 -7.86 -1.73
CA LEU A 378 25.04 -9.28 -1.77
C LEU A 378 25.81 -9.75 -0.52
N GLU A 379 26.68 -8.92 0.05
CA GLU A 379 27.31 -9.19 1.35
C GLU A 379 26.33 -9.05 2.54
N GLU A 380 25.39 -8.11 2.46
CA GLU A 380 24.26 -8.00 3.41
C GLU A 380 23.40 -9.27 3.38
N ALA A 381 23.10 -9.79 2.18
CA ALA A 381 22.37 -11.05 1.96
C ALA A 381 23.09 -12.30 2.50
N ARG A 382 24.42 -12.28 2.60
CA ARG A 382 25.22 -13.39 3.13
C ARG A 382 25.18 -13.48 4.65
N ASN A 383 24.88 -12.38 5.35
CA ASN A 383 24.90 -12.28 6.82
C ASN A 383 23.61 -11.63 7.37
N PRO A 384 22.42 -12.23 7.15
CA PRO A 384 21.15 -11.63 7.57
C PRO A 384 21.04 -11.52 9.09
N LYS A 385 20.88 -10.28 9.61
CA LYS A 385 20.67 -10.04 11.05
C LYS A 385 19.29 -10.50 11.56
N LYS A 386 18.31 -10.64 10.67
CA LYS A 386 17.00 -11.28 10.87
C LYS A 386 16.55 -11.90 9.55
N PRO A 387 15.85 -13.04 9.55
CA PRO A 387 15.24 -13.60 8.35
C PRO A 387 13.86 -12.94 8.11
N SER A 388 13.82 -11.96 7.22
CA SER A 388 12.59 -11.44 6.59
C SER A 388 12.44 -11.94 5.15
N ALA A 389 12.98 -13.14 4.89
CA ALA A 389 12.91 -13.81 3.60
C ALA A 389 11.43 -13.94 3.13
N PRO A 390 11.15 -13.74 1.83
CA PRO A 390 9.85 -14.06 1.26
C PRO A 390 9.50 -15.52 1.57
N ILE A 391 8.31 -15.75 2.11
CA ILE A 391 7.93 -17.09 2.56
C ILE A 391 7.51 -17.90 1.34
N TYR A 392 8.47 -18.65 0.79
CA TYR A 392 8.24 -19.63 -0.27
C TYR A 392 7.31 -20.73 0.23
N LEU A 393 6.18 -20.90 -0.45
CA LEU A 393 5.19 -21.91 -0.13
C LEU A 393 5.41 -23.14 -1.01
N GLU A 394 6.35 -23.99 -0.58
CA GLU A 394 6.73 -25.22 -1.28
C GLU A 394 5.51 -26.09 -1.63
N GLY A 395 5.43 -26.57 -2.87
CA GLY A 395 4.34 -27.42 -3.36
C GLY A 395 2.96 -26.76 -3.42
N VAL A 396 2.78 -25.49 -3.05
CA VAL A 396 1.48 -24.80 -3.15
C VAL A 396 1.12 -24.49 -4.60
N TYR A 397 2.09 -24.14 -5.45
CA TYR A 397 1.85 -23.95 -6.89
C TYR A 397 1.22 -25.19 -7.51
N GLU A 398 1.88 -26.34 -7.35
CA GLU A 398 1.42 -27.61 -7.92
C GLU A 398 0.11 -28.10 -7.27
N SER A 399 -0.14 -27.82 -5.98
CA SER A 399 -1.42 -28.16 -5.35
C SER A 399 -2.61 -27.38 -5.92
N VAL A 400 -2.42 -26.09 -6.23
CA VAL A 400 -3.47 -25.26 -6.83
C VAL A 400 -3.61 -25.57 -8.33
N TYR A 401 -2.50 -25.72 -9.05
CA TYR A 401 -2.48 -26.03 -10.48
C TYR A 401 -3.12 -27.40 -10.77
N ASN A 402 -2.75 -28.44 -10.02
CA ASN A 402 -3.29 -29.80 -10.20
C ASN A 402 -4.53 -30.08 -9.34
N ALA A 403 -5.28 -29.03 -8.94
CA ALA A 403 -6.49 -29.21 -8.13
C ALA A 403 -7.50 -30.13 -8.84
N ARG A 404 -8.03 -31.10 -8.07
CA ARG A 404 -8.88 -32.17 -8.60
C ARG A 404 -10.29 -31.67 -8.86
N TRP A 405 -10.84 -32.06 -10.02
CA TRP A 405 -12.22 -31.76 -10.39
C TRP A 405 -13.17 -32.85 -9.90
N SER A 406 -14.31 -32.41 -9.36
CA SER A 406 -15.52 -33.21 -9.19
C SER A 406 -16.76 -32.35 -9.51
N HIS A 407 -17.93 -32.96 -9.61
CA HIS A 407 -19.19 -32.26 -9.83
C HIS A 407 -20.38 -32.96 -9.18
N VAL A 408 -21.46 -32.21 -8.98
CA VAL A 408 -22.74 -32.70 -8.47
C VAL A 408 -23.80 -32.47 -9.54
N VAL A 409 -24.51 -33.52 -9.91
CA VAL A 409 -25.63 -33.46 -10.87
C VAL A 409 -26.97 -33.66 -10.18
N GLU A 410 -27.99 -33.07 -10.79
CA GLU A 410 -29.39 -33.20 -10.37
C GLU A 410 -30.00 -34.46 -11.03
N VAL A 411 -30.56 -35.37 -10.24
CA VAL A 411 -31.14 -36.63 -10.72
C VAL A 411 -32.60 -36.73 -10.27
N PRO A 412 -33.54 -37.17 -11.14
CA PRO A 412 -34.90 -37.48 -10.72
C PRO A 412 -34.91 -38.67 -9.75
N ASP A 413 -35.59 -38.53 -8.62
CA ASP A 413 -35.76 -39.58 -7.61
C ASP A 413 -37.25 -39.73 -7.26
N GLY A 414 -37.66 -40.89 -6.76
CA GLY A 414 -39.08 -41.28 -6.64
C GLY A 414 -39.93 -40.36 -5.77
N GLU A 415 -39.32 -39.68 -4.80
CA GLU A 415 -39.97 -38.74 -3.88
C GLU A 415 -39.44 -37.29 -4.00
N GLY A 416 -38.59 -37.00 -5.00
CA GLY A 416 -38.07 -35.65 -5.19
C GLY A 416 -36.86 -35.55 -6.11
N THR A 417 -35.98 -34.59 -5.82
CA THR A 417 -34.80 -34.33 -6.65
C THR A 417 -33.52 -34.72 -5.91
N GLY A 418 -32.90 -35.82 -6.32
CA GLY A 418 -31.63 -36.32 -5.80
C GLY A 418 -30.43 -35.48 -6.28
N MET A 419 -29.33 -35.60 -5.54
CA MET A 419 -28.04 -34.99 -5.90
C MET A 419 -26.98 -36.09 -5.95
N GLU A 420 -26.43 -36.35 -7.13
CA GLU A 420 -25.43 -37.39 -7.35
C GLU A 420 -24.04 -36.75 -7.49
N VAL A 421 -23.08 -37.21 -6.69
CA VAL A 421 -21.69 -36.76 -6.73
C VAL A 421 -20.89 -37.60 -7.71
N ARG A 422 -20.12 -36.95 -8.60
CA ARG A 422 -19.30 -37.58 -9.63
C ARG A 422 -17.89 -37.00 -9.64
N GLU A 423 -16.89 -37.85 -9.85
CA GLU A 423 -15.52 -37.41 -10.05
C GLU A 423 -15.30 -36.84 -11.46
N GLY A 424 -14.27 -36.01 -11.60
CA GLY A 424 -13.90 -35.37 -12.86
C GLY A 424 -14.70 -34.12 -13.20
N LYS A 425 -14.30 -33.45 -14.28
CA LYS A 425 -14.99 -32.28 -14.84
C LYS A 425 -16.26 -32.74 -15.59
N PRO A 426 -17.41 -32.06 -15.47
CA PRO A 426 -18.63 -32.45 -16.17
C PRO A 426 -18.44 -32.35 -17.70
N GLY A 427 -18.95 -33.34 -18.44
CA GLY A 427 -18.83 -33.40 -19.90
C GLY A 427 -19.57 -32.29 -20.65
N LYS A 428 -20.52 -31.60 -20.00
CA LYS A 428 -21.14 -30.35 -20.48
C LYS A 428 -21.26 -29.37 -19.31
N PRO A 429 -20.64 -28.17 -19.37
CA PRO A 429 -20.83 -27.11 -18.37
C PRO A 429 -22.17 -26.38 -18.57
N TRP A 430 -22.36 -25.25 -17.87
CA TRP A 430 -23.52 -24.38 -18.11
C TRP A 430 -23.42 -23.68 -19.47
N ASN A 431 -24.57 -23.49 -20.12
CA ASN A 431 -24.69 -22.66 -21.30
C ASN A 431 -25.01 -21.22 -20.89
N TYR A 432 -24.42 -20.26 -21.61
CA TYR A 432 -24.69 -18.84 -21.43
C TYR A 432 -25.11 -18.20 -22.75
N ARG A 433 -26.04 -17.25 -22.68
CA ARG A 433 -26.41 -16.35 -23.77
C ARG A 433 -25.80 -14.98 -23.53
N ALA A 434 -25.30 -14.35 -24.59
CA ALA A 434 -24.81 -12.98 -24.54
C ALA A 434 -25.98 -11.98 -24.52
N VAL A 435 -25.92 -11.00 -23.61
CA VAL A 435 -26.99 -10.01 -23.38
C VAL A 435 -26.38 -8.59 -23.32
N GLY A 436 -25.79 -8.16 -24.44
CA GLY A 436 -24.87 -7.03 -24.48
C GLY A 436 -23.46 -7.49 -24.11
N GLU A 437 -22.73 -6.70 -23.31
CA GLU A 437 -21.40 -7.07 -22.78
C GLU A 437 -21.46 -8.04 -21.57
N THR A 438 -22.62 -8.66 -21.32
CA THR A 438 -22.88 -9.51 -20.14
C THR A 438 -23.38 -10.90 -20.53
N LEU A 439 -23.24 -11.86 -19.62
CA LEU A 439 -23.67 -13.24 -19.80
C LEU A 439 -24.83 -13.58 -18.85
N GLU A 440 -25.86 -14.23 -19.38
CA GLU A 440 -26.95 -14.85 -18.62
C GLU A 440 -26.97 -16.36 -18.86
N LYS A 441 -27.36 -17.14 -17.85
CA LYS A 441 -27.52 -18.59 -17.94
C LYS A 441 -28.67 -18.94 -18.89
N ASP A 442 -28.42 -19.80 -19.87
CA ASP A 442 -29.42 -20.20 -20.88
C ASP A 442 -30.13 -21.51 -20.49
N ASP A 443 -31.15 -21.36 -19.64
CA ASP A 443 -31.99 -22.45 -19.17
C ASP A 443 -33.23 -22.70 -20.04
N GLY A 444 -33.46 -21.89 -21.09
CA GLY A 444 -34.70 -21.93 -21.88
C GLY A 444 -34.84 -23.15 -22.81
N VAL A 445 -33.74 -23.83 -23.13
CA VAL A 445 -33.76 -25.02 -23.99
C VAL A 445 -33.56 -26.28 -23.14
N GLN A 446 -34.65 -27.01 -22.95
CA GLN A 446 -34.70 -28.35 -22.35
C GLN A 446 -34.05 -29.39 -23.29
N GLN A 447 -32.74 -29.29 -23.48
CA GLN A 447 -31.98 -30.24 -24.30
C GLN A 447 -31.91 -31.59 -23.59
N SER A 448 -32.41 -32.62 -24.29
CA SER A 448 -32.55 -33.99 -23.80
C SER A 448 -31.21 -34.68 -23.50
N GLY A 449 -31.24 -35.56 -22.50
CA GLY A 449 -30.30 -36.70 -22.39
C GLY A 449 -29.30 -36.68 -21.24
N ALA A 450 -28.70 -35.53 -20.89
CA ALA A 450 -27.60 -35.48 -19.91
C ALA A 450 -27.94 -34.63 -18.68
N PRO A 451 -27.80 -35.16 -17.44
CA PRO A 451 -27.92 -34.37 -16.21
C PRO A 451 -26.95 -33.18 -16.23
N ARG A 452 -27.47 -31.95 -16.08
CA ARG A 452 -26.62 -30.75 -15.98
C ARG A 452 -25.97 -30.69 -14.59
N PRO A 453 -24.71 -30.23 -14.48
CA PRO A 453 -24.11 -29.96 -13.18
C PRO A 453 -24.88 -28.84 -12.46
N ARG A 454 -25.11 -29.02 -11.15
CA ARG A 454 -25.56 -27.96 -10.23
C ARG A 454 -24.38 -27.33 -9.49
N LEU A 455 -23.29 -28.07 -9.34
CA LEU A 455 -22.07 -27.62 -8.70
C LEU A 455 -20.87 -28.31 -9.36
N MET A 456 -19.79 -27.57 -9.60
CA MET A 456 -18.46 -28.13 -9.77
C MET A 456 -17.63 -27.84 -8.53
N VAL A 457 -16.70 -28.73 -8.20
CA VAL A 457 -15.79 -28.58 -7.05
C VAL A 457 -14.35 -28.75 -7.53
N LEU A 458 -13.49 -27.83 -7.08
CA LEU A 458 -12.05 -27.93 -7.21
C LEU A 458 -11.44 -28.19 -5.84
N THR A 459 -10.77 -29.34 -5.67
CA THR A 459 -10.14 -29.74 -4.42
C THR A 459 -8.61 -29.61 -4.52
N SER A 460 -8.03 -28.69 -3.75
CA SER A 460 -6.58 -28.48 -3.61
C SER A 460 -6.10 -29.05 -2.27
N ASP A 461 -5.10 -29.92 -2.28
CA ASP A 461 -4.63 -30.62 -1.07
C ASP A 461 -4.03 -29.68 -0.01
N LYS A 462 -3.41 -28.58 -0.47
CA LYS A 462 -2.93 -27.46 0.37
C LYS A 462 -3.95 -26.32 0.52
N GLY A 463 -5.15 -26.43 -0.06
CA GLY A 463 -6.19 -25.39 0.01
C GLY A 463 -5.99 -24.22 -0.94
N TRP A 464 -6.57 -23.07 -0.57
CA TRP A 464 -6.72 -21.88 -1.41
C TRP A 464 -6.30 -20.59 -0.65
N PRO A 465 -5.98 -19.47 -1.34
CA PRO A 465 -5.58 -18.21 -0.70
C PRO A 465 -6.47 -17.76 0.46
N TYR A 466 -7.80 -17.83 0.28
CA TYR A 466 -8.76 -17.46 1.33
C TYR A 466 -8.67 -18.36 2.58
N SER A 467 -8.40 -19.65 2.39
CA SER A 467 -8.26 -20.60 3.50
C SER A 467 -6.95 -20.41 4.27
N TRP A 468 -5.88 -19.98 3.59
CA TRP A 468 -4.59 -19.66 4.21
C TRP A 468 -4.70 -18.41 5.09
N GLU A 469 -5.46 -17.40 4.66
CA GLU A 469 -5.66 -16.17 5.43
C GLU A 469 -6.57 -16.39 6.66
N GLU A 470 -7.66 -17.18 6.54
CA GLU A 470 -8.53 -17.49 7.67
C GLU A 470 -7.98 -18.62 8.60
N ASN A 471 -6.78 -19.15 8.35
CA ASN A 471 -6.21 -20.35 9.03
C ASN A 471 -7.18 -21.56 9.04
N LYS A 472 -7.94 -21.76 7.97
CA LYS A 472 -8.91 -22.85 7.81
C LYS A 472 -8.38 -23.92 6.87
N SER A 473 -8.71 -25.18 7.13
CA SER A 473 -8.31 -26.34 6.32
C SER A 473 -9.20 -26.56 5.07
N THR A 474 -9.87 -25.52 4.56
CA THR A 474 -10.86 -25.69 3.48
C THR A 474 -10.19 -25.94 2.12
N ARG A 475 -10.24 -27.20 1.69
CA ARG A 475 -9.65 -27.67 0.43
C ARG A 475 -10.53 -27.48 -0.80
N ASP A 476 -11.84 -27.35 -0.60
CA ASP A 476 -12.84 -27.35 -1.67
C ASP A 476 -13.26 -25.92 -2.07
N CYS A 477 -13.17 -25.63 -3.37
CA CYS A 477 -13.66 -24.41 -4.00
C CYS A 477 -14.96 -24.71 -4.76
N TYR A 478 -16.06 -24.07 -4.35
CA TYR A 478 -17.42 -24.36 -4.85
C TYR A 478 -17.81 -23.47 -6.04
N VAL A 479 -17.81 -24.04 -7.24
CA VAL A 479 -18.11 -23.34 -8.50
C VAL A 479 -19.54 -23.66 -8.93
N ASN A 480 -20.47 -22.73 -8.72
CA ASN A 480 -21.81 -22.77 -9.31
C ASN A 480 -21.85 -21.94 -10.62
N CYS A 481 -23.03 -21.87 -11.25
CA CYS A 481 -23.22 -21.11 -12.49
C CYS A 481 -22.87 -19.61 -12.37
N GLU A 482 -23.08 -18.96 -11.22
CA GLU A 482 -22.73 -17.55 -11.04
C GLU A 482 -21.21 -17.35 -10.84
N VAL A 483 -20.51 -18.30 -10.21
CA VAL A 483 -19.04 -18.28 -10.13
C VAL A 483 -18.41 -18.56 -11.50
N ASP A 484 -18.95 -19.50 -12.26
CA ASP A 484 -18.46 -19.80 -13.61
C ASP A 484 -18.74 -18.65 -14.59
N ARG A 485 -19.91 -18.02 -14.52
CA ARG A 485 -20.25 -16.78 -15.25
C ARG A 485 -19.22 -15.66 -15.06
N VAL A 486 -18.70 -15.49 -13.83
CA VAL A 486 -17.65 -14.50 -13.54
C VAL A 486 -16.35 -14.84 -14.29
N TRP A 487 -15.96 -16.12 -14.32
CA TRP A 487 -14.82 -16.55 -15.13
C TRP A 487 -15.10 -16.35 -16.63
N GLN A 488 -16.26 -16.73 -17.16
CA GLN A 488 -16.60 -16.56 -18.59
C GLN A 488 -16.49 -15.09 -19.05
N ILE A 489 -16.91 -14.13 -18.22
CA ILE A 489 -16.76 -12.69 -18.50
C ILE A 489 -15.27 -12.28 -18.51
N VAL A 490 -14.47 -12.79 -17.56
CA VAL A 490 -13.02 -12.54 -17.52
C VAL A 490 -12.31 -13.21 -18.70
N GLU A 491 -12.69 -14.43 -19.08
CA GLU A 491 -12.11 -15.22 -20.18
C GLU A 491 -12.32 -14.54 -21.54
N HIS A 492 -13.54 -14.12 -21.87
CA HIS A 492 -13.84 -13.35 -23.09
C HIS A 492 -12.91 -12.14 -23.23
N TYR A 493 -12.75 -11.42 -22.13
CA TYR A 493 -11.92 -10.23 -22.04
C TYR A 493 -10.41 -10.52 -22.06
N LEU A 494 -9.95 -11.64 -21.48
CA LEU A 494 -8.58 -12.12 -21.64
C LEU A 494 -8.28 -12.48 -23.09
N ILE A 495 -9.25 -13.09 -23.80
CA ILE A 495 -9.12 -13.42 -25.23
C ILE A 495 -8.96 -12.16 -26.08
N GLU A 496 -9.79 -11.13 -25.87
CA GLU A 496 -9.63 -9.81 -26.51
C GLU A 496 -8.22 -9.22 -26.27
N TRP A 497 -7.81 -9.13 -24.99
CA TRP A 497 -6.51 -8.61 -24.59
C TRP A 497 -5.34 -9.40 -25.18
N PHE A 498 -5.46 -10.72 -25.29
CA PHE A 498 -4.45 -11.61 -25.86
C PHE A 498 -4.46 -11.68 -27.40
N SER A 499 -5.42 -11.03 -28.05
CA SER A 499 -5.60 -11.01 -29.51
C SER A 499 -5.28 -9.65 -30.15
N SER A 500 -5.11 -8.59 -29.37
CA SER A 500 -4.66 -7.27 -29.85
C SER A 500 -3.22 -7.33 -30.37
N HIS A 501 -3.06 -7.56 -31.66
CA HIS A 501 -1.77 -7.69 -32.35
C HIS A 501 -1.07 -6.32 -32.49
N GLY A 502 -0.26 -5.95 -31.49
CA GLY A 502 0.71 -4.87 -31.64
C GLY A 502 0.19 -3.43 -31.57
N GLU A 503 -1.11 -3.21 -31.36
CA GLU A 503 -1.63 -1.88 -31.04
C GLU A 503 -1.19 -1.47 -29.62
N THR A 504 -0.35 -0.44 -29.54
CA THR A 504 0.29 0.08 -28.31
C THR A 504 -0.68 0.75 -27.32
N TYR A 505 -1.99 0.56 -27.48
CA TYR A 505 -3.03 1.33 -26.78
C TYR A 505 -4.16 0.50 -26.15
N PHE A 506 -4.18 -0.84 -26.29
CA PHE A 506 -5.15 -1.66 -25.55
C PHE A 506 -4.75 -1.77 -24.07
N THR A 507 -5.09 -0.74 -23.29
CA THR A 507 -4.96 -0.78 -21.84
C THR A 507 -6.05 -1.70 -21.28
N PRO A 508 -5.67 -2.74 -20.51
CA PRO A 508 -6.66 -3.62 -19.91
C PRO A 508 -7.64 -2.86 -18.99
N ARG A 509 -8.94 -2.90 -19.31
CA ARG A 509 -10.03 -2.35 -18.49
C ARG A 509 -10.12 -3.07 -17.13
N PRO A 510 -10.00 -2.37 -15.99
CA PRO A 510 -10.16 -3.00 -14.68
C PRO A 510 -11.60 -3.49 -14.46
N ARG A 511 -11.76 -4.63 -13.79
CA ARG A 511 -13.06 -5.21 -13.41
C ARG A 511 -13.32 -5.08 -11.91
N VAL A 512 -14.58 -4.93 -11.49
CA VAL A 512 -15.00 -4.97 -10.08
C VAL A 512 -16.07 -6.05 -9.88
N LEU A 513 -15.72 -7.14 -9.20
CA LEU A 513 -16.64 -8.19 -8.78
C LEU A 513 -17.36 -7.79 -7.48
N ILE A 514 -18.65 -7.50 -7.58
CA ILE A 514 -19.51 -7.10 -6.48
C ILE A 514 -20.52 -8.21 -6.18
N GLY A 515 -20.73 -8.50 -4.89
CA GLY A 515 -21.60 -9.60 -4.44
C GLY A 515 -21.87 -9.50 -2.94
N THR A 516 -23.02 -10.02 -2.48
CA THR A 516 -23.41 -9.99 -1.06
C THR A 516 -22.28 -10.52 -0.15
N PRO A 517 -22.01 -9.92 1.03
CA PRO A 517 -21.04 -10.49 1.98
C PRO A 517 -21.42 -11.92 2.41
N GLY A 518 -20.46 -12.83 2.55
CA GLY A 518 -20.72 -14.23 2.96
C GLY A 518 -21.16 -15.21 1.85
N ILE A 519 -21.32 -14.70 0.62
CA ILE A 519 -21.71 -15.48 -0.58
C ILE A 519 -20.62 -16.44 -1.11
N GLY A 520 -19.35 -16.24 -0.75
CA GLY A 520 -18.21 -16.99 -1.30
C GLY A 520 -17.47 -16.33 -2.47
N LYS A 521 -17.52 -15.00 -2.66
CA LYS A 521 -16.71 -14.29 -3.68
C LYS A 521 -15.22 -14.65 -3.58
N SER A 522 -14.60 -14.30 -2.45
CA SER A 522 -13.19 -14.53 -2.15
C SER A 522 -12.85 -16.02 -2.17
N MET A 523 -13.63 -16.79 -1.40
CA MET A 523 -13.45 -18.23 -1.20
C MET A 523 -13.59 -19.07 -2.47
N ASN A 524 -14.56 -18.76 -3.34
CA ASN A 524 -14.89 -19.56 -4.53
C ASN A 524 -14.53 -18.84 -5.82
N ALA A 525 -15.05 -17.63 -6.06
CA ALA A 525 -14.79 -16.92 -7.32
C ALA A 525 -13.32 -16.48 -7.44
N GLY A 526 -12.73 -15.93 -6.39
CA GLY A 526 -11.30 -15.59 -6.37
C GLY A 526 -10.42 -16.84 -6.59
N SER A 527 -10.69 -17.92 -5.86
CA SER A 527 -10.02 -19.21 -6.03
C SER A 527 -10.16 -19.80 -7.44
N TYR A 528 -11.35 -19.73 -8.03
CA TYR A 528 -11.62 -20.23 -9.38
C TYR A 528 -10.95 -19.38 -10.46
N LEU A 529 -11.00 -18.06 -10.33
CA LEU A 529 -10.27 -17.12 -11.19
C LEU A 529 -8.76 -17.40 -11.13
N LEU A 530 -8.19 -17.60 -9.93
CA LEU A 530 -6.80 -17.97 -9.76
C LEU A 530 -6.48 -19.28 -10.49
N TYR A 531 -7.25 -20.34 -10.23
CA TYR A 531 -7.07 -21.65 -10.90
C TYR A 531 -7.04 -21.50 -12.43
N GLN A 532 -8.00 -20.78 -12.99
CA GLN A 532 -8.11 -20.60 -14.44
C GLN A 532 -6.98 -19.73 -15.02
N LEU A 533 -6.60 -18.64 -14.35
CA LEU A 533 -5.48 -17.78 -14.76
C LEU A 533 -4.13 -18.52 -14.76
N LEU A 534 -3.93 -19.47 -13.85
CA LEU A 534 -2.74 -20.33 -13.85
C LEU A 534 -2.71 -21.25 -15.09
N HIS A 535 -3.86 -21.64 -15.63
CA HIS A 535 -3.96 -22.46 -16.85
C HIS A 535 -3.89 -21.66 -18.17
N CYS A 536 -3.93 -20.33 -18.14
CA CYS A 536 -3.66 -19.51 -19.34
C CYS A 536 -2.21 -19.69 -19.84
N ASP A 537 -1.94 -19.38 -21.11
CA ASP A 537 -0.58 -19.41 -21.69
C ASP A 537 0.43 -18.58 -20.87
N ALA A 538 1.47 -19.24 -20.36
CA ALA A 538 2.54 -18.62 -19.57
C ALA A 538 3.34 -17.55 -20.35
N LYS A 539 3.36 -17.60 -21.69
CA LYS A 539 3.99 -16.57 -22.53
C LYS A 539 3.19 -15.27 -22.59
N LYS A 540 1.86 -15.37 -22.44
CA LYS A 540 0.95 -14.21 -22.42
C LYS A 540 0.72 -13.69 -21.01
N LEU A 541 0.71 -14.60 -20.02
CA LEU A 541 0.46 -14.31 -18.61
C LEU A 541 1.45 -15.09 -17.74
N GLN A 542 2.52 -14.43 -17.31
CA GLN A 542 3.66 -15.00 -16.58
C GLN A 542 3.41 -15.08 -15.06
N VAL A 543 2.66 -14.13 -14.50
CA VAL A 543 2.46 -14.00 -13.04
C VAL A 543 0.98 -13.80 -12.71
N VAL A 544 0.49 -14.48 -11.68
CA VAL A 544 -0.83 -14.21 -11.09
C VAL A 544 -0.64 -13.76 -9.63
N VAL A 545 -1.24 -12.64 -9.26
CA VAL A 545 -1.16 -12.06 -7.92
C VAL A 545 -2.51 -12.21 -7.23
N TYR A 546 -2.53 -12.67 -5.99
CA TYR A 546 -3.70 -12.63 -5.12
C TYR A 546 -3.36 -11.81 -3.87
N SER A 547 -4.01 -10.66 -3.65
CA SER A 547 -3.76 -9.79 -2.49
C SER A 547 -5.02 -9.59 -1.65
N PHE A 548 -4.89 -9.66 -0.33
CA PHE A 548 -5.95 -9.38 0.64
C PHE A 548 -5.71 -8.01 1.27
N ASP A 549 -6.55 -7.02 0.95
CA ASP A 549 -6.50 -5.63 1.45
C ASP A 549 -5.10 -4.98 1.43
N GLY A 550 -4.20 -5.46 0.57
CA GLY A 550 -2.78 -5.12 0.56
C GLY A 550 -1.97 -5.58 1.78
N SER A 551 -2.56 -6.26 2.77
CA SER A 551 -1.86 -6.75 3.97
C SER A 551 -1.13 -8.07 3.72
N THR A 552 -1.71 -8.98 2.93
CA THR A 552 -1.10 -10.27 2.59
C THR A 552 -1.19 -10.48 1.09
N THR A 553 -0.07 -10.74 0.42
CA THR A 553 0.00 -10.92 -1.03
C THR A 553 0.70 -12.23 -1.39
N TYR A 554 -0.01 -13.05 -2.15
CA TYR A 554 0.47 -14.31 -2.72
C TYR A 554 0.78 -14.10 -4.21
N VAL A 555 2.00 -14.46 -4.61
CA VAL A 555 2.48 -14.31 -5.98
C VAL A 555 2.74 -15.69 -6.55
N PHE A 556 2.02 -16.03 -7.61
CA PHE A 556 2.17 -17.27 -8.36
C PHE A 556 2.98 -16.96 -9.63
N ASP A 557 4.26 -17.30 -9.61
CA ASP A 557 5.11 -17.22 -10.79
C ASP A 557 4.95 -18.49 -11.62
N LYS A 558 4.44 -18.37 -12.84
CA LYS A 558 4.17 -19.48 -13.76
C LYS A 558 5.39 -19.87 -14.60
N THR A 559 6.44 -19.06 -14.59
CA THR A 559 7.69 -19.32 -15.33
C THR A 559 8.61 -20.27 -14.57
N ILE A 560 8.68 -20.11 -13.24
CA ILE A 560 9.43 -20.99 -12.32
C ILE A 560 8.54 -21.88 -11.43
N LYS A 561 7.21 -21.77 -11.56
CA LYS A 561 6.19 -22.54 -10.83
C LYS A 561 6.31 -22.43 -9.29
N THR A 562 6.49 -21.22 -8.78
CA THR A 562 6.63 -20.97 -7.34
C THR A 562 5.50 -20.11 -6.80
N VAL A 563 5.15 -20.28 -5.51
CA VAL A 563 4.31 -19.34 -4.77
C VAL A 563 5.12 -18.68 -3.68
N THR A 564 5.08 -17.35 -3.66
CA THR A 564 5.76 -16.52 -2.65
C THR A 564 4.72 -15.72 -1.87
N ARG A 565 4.80 -15.73 -0.53
CA ARG A 565 3.93 -14.94 0.35
C ARG A 565 4.67 -13.73 0.91
N TYR A 566 4.11 -12.56 0.67
CA TYR A 566 4.50 -11.28 1.28
C TYR A 566 3.48 -10.88 2.34
N VAL A 567 3.97 -10.43 3.49
CA VAL A 567 3.15 -9.94 4.62
C VAL A 567 3.55 -8.51 4.91
N GLY A 568 2.56 -7.63 5.04
CA GLY A 568 2.73 -6.20 5.18
C GLY A 568 2.49 -5.44 3.88
N ARG A 569 1.94 -4.22 4.02
CA ARG A 569 1.57 -3.33 2.91
C ARG A 569 2.78 -2.78 2.15
N GLY A 570 3.87 -2.49 2.84
CA GLY A 570 5.14 -2.07 2.23
C GLY A 570 5.75 -3.15 1.35
N ALA A 571 5.99 -4.35 1.91
CA ALA A 571 6.54 -5.49 1.16
C ALA A 571 5.68 -5.86 -0.07
N SER A 572 4.35 -5.89 0.10
CA SER A 572 3.41 -6.17 -0.99
C SER A 572 3.48 -5.12 -2.11
N LYS A 573 3.57 -3.83 -1.76
CA LYS A 573 3.72 -2.72 -2.71
C LYS A 573 4.97 -2.86 -3.55
N GLU A 574 6.12 -3.01 -2.91
CA GLU A 574 7.42 -2.88 -3.57
C GLU A 574 7.65 -4.00 -4.57
N PHE A 575 7.30 -5.23 -4.21
CA PHE A 575 7.37 -6.36 -5.12
C PHE A 575 6.44 -6.22 -6.34
N LEU A 576 5.27 -5.57 -6.18
CA LEU A 576 4.36 -5.31 -7.29
C LEU A 576 4.87 -4.20 -8.21
N CYS A 577 5.40 -3.11 -7.66
CA CYS A 577 6.10 -2.08 -8.45
C CYS A 577 7.25 -2.70 -9.26
N ASP A 578 8.10 -3.51 -8.61
CA ASP A 578 9.22 -4.16 -9.27
C ASP A 578 8.76 -5.15 -10.36
N LEU A 579 7.63 -5.85 -10.20
CA LEU A 579 7.05 -6.71 -11.23
C LEU A 579 6.69 -5.94 -12.51
N TRP A 580 6.19 -4.72 -12.36
CA TRP A 580 5.85 -3.85 -13.48
C TRP A 580 7.09 -3.25 -14.14
N ASP A 581 8.07 -2.81 -13.33
CA ASP A 581 9.34 -2.28 -13.82
C ASP A 581 10.16 -3.34 -14.59
N CYS A 582 10.06 -4.62 -14.21
CA CYS A 582 10.66 -5.73 -14.96
C CYS A 582 9.94 -6.05 -16.29
N GLY A 583 8.84 -5.37 -16.62
CA GLY A 583 8.06 -5.61 -17.84
C GLY A 583 7.38 -6.99 -17.90
N MET A 584 7.28 -7.70 -16.78
CA MET A 584 6.57 -8.99 -16.72
C MET A 584 5.09 -8.77 -17.04
N LYS A 585 4.41 -9.77 -17.62
CA LYS A 585 2.96 -9.72 -17.88
C LYS A 585 2.20 -10.50 -16.81
N GLY A 586 1.24 -9.86 -16.16
CA GLY A 586 0.50 -10.50 -15.08
C GLY A 586 -0.96 -10.07 -14.92
N TYR A 587 -1.63 -10.72 -13.97
CA TYR A 587 -3.02 -10.46 -13.62
C TYR A 587 -3.16 -10.43 -12.10
N ALA A 588 -3.81 -9.40 -11.57
CA ALA A 588 -4.02 -9.21 -10.13
C ALA A 588 -5.49 -9.46 -9.72
N ILE A 589 -5.67 -10.31 -8.72
CA ILE A 589 -6.91 -10.47 -7.95
C ILE A 589 -6.69 -9.71 -6.63
N TYR A 590 -7.43 -8.63 -6.41
CA TYR A 590 -7.36 -7.87 -5.16
C TYR A 590 -8.67 -8.02 -4.38
N ASP A 591 -8.58 -8.58 -3.19
CA ASP A 591 -9.70 -8.92 -2.32
C ASP A 591 -9.85 -7.86 -1.23
N VAL A 592 -10.89 -7.05 -1.32
CA VAL A 592 -11.12 -5.92 -0.40
C VAL A 592 -11.80 -6.42 0.87
N ALA A 593 -11.21 -6.11 2.02
CA ALA A 593 -11.80 -6.41 3.31
C ALA A 593 -13.19 -5.79 3.48
N LYS A 594 -13.98 -6.31 4.43
CA LYS A 594 -15.38 -5.92 4.64
C LYS A 594 -15.57 -4.43 5.00
N LYS A 595 -14.52 -3.77 5.49
CA LYS A 595 -14.41 -2.32 5.71
C LYS A 595 -13.14 -1.74 5.06
N GLY A 596 -12.66 -2.37 3.98
CA GLY A 596 -11.42 -1.99 3.31
C GLY A 596 -11.55 -0.68 2.55
N THR A 597 -10.46 0.08 2.54
CA THR A 597 -10.27 1.25 1.66
C THR A 597 -10.04 0.76 0.22
N PRO A 598 -10.40 1.53 -0.83
CA PRO A 598 -10.02 1.16 -2.20
C PRO A 598 -8.51 0.92 -2.31
N PRO A 599 -8.02 0.06 -3.22
CA PRO A 599 -6.60 -0.18 -3.36
C PRO A 599 -5.88 1.14 -3.60
N GLU A 600 -4.73 1.32 -2.93
CA GLU A 600 -3.93 2.53 -3.10
C GLU A 600 -3.42 2.66 -4.54
N GLU A 601 -3.05 3.87 -4.95
CA GLU A 601 -2.77 4.15 -6.37
C GLU A 601 -1.57 3.36 -6.94
N TYR A 602 -0.70 2.83 -6.07
CA TYR A 602 0.39 1.93 -6.43
C TYR A 602 0.02 0.43 -6.41
N PHE A 603 -1.22 0.05 -6.10
CA PHE A 603 -1.76 -1.29 -6.39
C PHE A 603 -2.44 -1.33 -7.77
N LEU A 604 -2.59 -0.18 -8.44
CA LEU A 604 -2.96 -0.13 -9.85
C LEU A 604 -1.81 -0.68 -10.69
N PRO A 605 -2.06 -1.70 -11.53
CA PRO A 605 -1.01 -2.23 -12.37
C PRO A 605 -0.49 -1.21 -13.37
N GLY A 606 0.81 -1.31 -13.66
CA GLY A 606 1.42 -0.62 -14.80
C GLY A 606 0.72 -0.97 -16.13
N THR A 607 0.96 -0.15 -17.16
CA THR A 607 0.41 -0.37 -18.50
C THR A 607 0.70 -1.78 -19.00
N GLY A 608 -0.34 -2.59 -19.21
CA GLY A 608 -0.23 -3.97 -19.73
C GLY A 608 -0.41 -5.10 -18.71
N TRP A 609 -1.14 -4.88 -17.62
CA TRP A 609 -1.53 -5.92 -16.64
C TRP A 609 -3.05 -5.95 -16.42
N GLY A 610 -3.64 -7.14 -16.36
CA GLY A 610 -5.06 -7.30 -16.01
C GLY A 610 -5.31 -7.19 -14.51
N MET A 611 -6.50 -6.76 -14.10
CA MET A 611 -6.90 -6.75 -12.69
C MET A 611 -8.40 -6.88 -12.46
N ILE A 612 -8.76 -7.64 -11.42
CA ILE A 612 -10.11 -7.71 -10.87
C ILE A 612 -10.09 -7.37 -9.37
N LEU A 613 -10.99 -6.45 -9.00
CA LEU A 613 -11.25 -6.05 -7.62
C LEU A 613 -12.43 -6.87 -7.08
N VAL A 614 -12.20 -7.74 -6.10
CA VAL A 614 -13.23 -8.52 -5.42
C VAL A 614 -13.71 -7.71 -4.21
N SER A 615 -14.95 -7.22 -4.23
CA SER A 615 -15.46 -6.29 -3.22
C SER A 615 -16.86 -6.61 -2.69
N SER A 616 -17.09 -6.19 -1.44
CA SER A 616 -18.45 -6.01 -0.92
C SER A 616 -19.19 -4.88 -1.68
N PRO A 617 -20.53 -4.81 -1.61
CA PRO A 617 -21.32 -3.75 -2.24
C PRO A 617 -21.23 -2.38 -1.54
N ASN A 618 -20.44 -2.24 -0.47
CA ASN A 618 -20.13 -0.93 0.13
C ASN A 618 -19.48 -0.01 -0.91
N VAL A 619 -20.13 1.12 -1.20
CA VAL A 619 -19.74 2.02 -2.29
C VAL A 619 -18.32 2.57 -2.05
N GLY A 620 -17.98 2.88 -0.81
CA GLY A 620 -16.65 3.39 -0.43
C GLY A 620 -15.49 2.43 -0.68
N ASN A 621 -15.75 1.13 -0.94
CA ASN A 621 -14.70 0.16 -1.29
C ASN A 621 -14.24 0.28 -2.76
N TYR A 622 -15.05 0.84 -3.67
CA TYR A 622 -14.79 0.78 -5.12
C TYR A 622 -15.20 2.03 -5.93
N ASP A 623 -15.90 3.02 -5.37
CA ASP A 623 -16.39 4.17 -6.15
C ASP A 623 -15.26 5.01 -6.76
N LYS A 624 -14.16 5.20 -6.03
CA LYS A 624 -12.93 5.83 -6.51
C LYS A 624 -12.40 5.09 -7.75
N TRP A 625 -12.43 3.76 -7.73
CA TRP A 625 -11.95 2.90 -8.81
C TRP A 625 -12.83 3.00 -10.05
N GLU A 626 -14.15 2.92 -9.87
CA GLU A 626 -15.14 3.09 -10.93
C GLU A 626 -15.02 4.47 -11.61
N LYS A 627 -14.97 5.55 -10.80
CA LYS A 627 -14.85 6.93 -11.29
C LYS A 627 -13.51 7.20 -11.98
N GLN A 628 -12.40 6.79 -11.39
CA GLN A 628 -11.06 7.13 -11.90
C GLN A 628 -10.59 6.24 -13.05
N LYS A 629 -11.04 4.99 -13.13
CA LYS A 629 -10.54 4.00 -14.10
C LYS A 629 -11.60 3.44 -15.05
N ARG A 630 -12.84 3.94 -15.00
CA ARG A 630 -13.99 3.46 -15.78
C ARG A 630 -14.19 1.94 -15.64
N ALA A 631 -13.96 1.43 -14.44
CA ALA A 631 -13.93 0.00 -14.18
C ALA A 631 -15.33 -0.63 -14.33
N GLU A 632 -15.40 -1.75 -15.03
CA GLU A 632 -16.67 -2.43 -15.32
C GLU A 632 -17.08 -3.36 -14.18
N ARG A 633 -18.35 -3.28 -13.78
CA ARG A 633 -18.91 -4.07 -12.69
C ARG A 633 -19.34 -5.46 -13.17
N ILE A 634 -19.05 -6.47 -12.37
CA ILE A 634 -19.59 -7.82 -12.48
C ILE A 634 -20.38 -8.09 -11.20
N ILE A 635 -21.69 -8.33 -11.31
CA ILE A 635 -22.60 -8.53 -10.19
C ILE A 635 -22.91 -10.01 -10.02
N MET A 636 -22.39 -10.59 -8.93
CA MET A 636 -22.57 -12.01 -8.59
C MET A 636 -23.81 -12.19 -7.69
N ASN A 637 -24.82 -12.90 -8.21
CA ASN A 637 -26.03 -13.22 -7.46
C ASN A 637 -25.80 -14.31 -6.41
N CYS A 638 -26.55 -14.24 -5.30
CA CYS A 638 -26.63 -15.34 -4.33
C CYS A 638 -26.99 -16.68 -4.99
N PRO A 639 -26.40 -17.81 -4.54
CA PRO A 639 -26.67 -19.12 -5.09
C PRO A 639 -28.17 -19.49 -5.05
N GLU A 640 -28.59 -20.32 -6.00
CA GLU A 640 -29.92 -20.91 -5.99
C GLU A 640 -30.08 -21.92 -4.84
N GLU A 641 -31.32 -22.29 -4.50
CA GLU A 641 -31.58 -23.31 -3.47
C GLU A 641 -30.93 -24.65 -3.81
N MET A 642 -30.99 -25.03 -5.09
CA MET A 642 -30.43 -26.28 -5.60
C MET A 642 -28.90 -26.25 -5.65
N ASP A 643 -28.27 -25.08 -5.85
CA ASP A 643 -26.82 -24.93 -5.71
C ASP A 643 -26.38 -25.21 -4.26
N VAL A 644 -27.10 -24.66 -3.28
CA VAL A 644 -26.82 -24.91 -1.85
C VAL A 644 -27.11 -26.37 -1.49
N LYS A 645 -28.17 -26.98 -2.02
CA LYS A 645 -28.44 -28.41 -1.83
C LYS A 645 -27.32 -29.28 -2.41
N ALA A 646 -26.77 -28.91 -3.57
CA ALA A 646 -25.61 -29.58 -4.15
C ALA A 646 -24.34 -29.43 -3.30
N MET A 647 -24.12 -28.24 -2.68
CA MET A 647 -23.03 -28.06 -1.71
C MET A 647 -23.22 -28.95 -0.48
N CYS A 648 -24.45 -29.07 0.05
CA CYS A 648 -24.75 -29.99 1.15
C CYS A 648 -24.44 -31.45 0.79
N ALA A 649 -24.88 -31.91 -0.39
CA ALA A 649 -24.60 -33.25 -0.88
C ALA A 649 -23.09 -33.51 -1.00
N TRP A 650 -22.31 -32.56 -1.52
CA TRP A 650 -20.84 -32.67 -1.55
C TRP A 650 -20.21 -32.74 -0.15
N MET A 651 -20.64 -31.88 0.77
CA MET A 651 -20.11 -31.83 2.16
C MET A 651 -20.45 -33.07 2.98
N LYS A 652 -21.48 -33.82 2.57
CA LYS A 652 -21.97 -35.04 3.23
C LYS A 652 -21.91 -36.29 2.34
N ARG A 653 -21.11 -36.25 1.26
CA ARG A 653 -20.95 -37.34 0.28
C ARG A 653 -20.46 -38.65 0.89
N ASP A 654 -19.68 -38.56 1.97
CA ASP A 654 -19.09 -39.71 2.68
C ASP A 654 -20.05 -40.26 3.78
N GLY A 655 -21.24 -39.67 3.93
CA GLY A 655 -22.29 -40.09 4.87
C GLY A 655 -23.47 -40.79 4.19
N THR A 656 -24.44 -41.23 4.98
CA THR A 656 -25.65 -41.90 4.48
C THR A 656 -26.62 -40.92 3.80
N ALA A 657 -27.60 -41.45 3.06
CA ALA A 657 -28.68 -40.64 2.49
C ALA A 657 -29.47 -39.89 3.58
N ASP A 658 -29.67 -40.51 4.75
CA ASP A 658 -30.33 -39.90 5.90
C ASP A 658 -29.50 -38.74 6.49
N ASP A 659 -28.17 -38.92 6.63
CA ASP A 659 -27.25 -37.85 7.06
C ASP A 659 -27.31 -36.63 6.11
N GLN A 660 -27.41 -36.89 4.80
CA GLN A 660 -27.55 -35.84 3.78
C GLN A 660 -28.91 -35.13 3.88
N ALA A 661 -29.99 -35.88 4.11
CA ALA A 661 -31.34 -35.35 4.26
C ALA A 661 -31.49 -34.49 5.53
N GLU A 662 -30.99 -34.96 6.68
CA GLU A 662 -30.99 -34.21 7.93
C GLU A 662 -30.14 -32.94 7.83
N TYR A 663 -28.93 -33.05 7.28
CA TYR A 663 -28.06 -31.88 7.07
C TYR A 663 -28.69 -30.86 6.12
N TRP A 664 -29.34 -31.31 5.04
CA TRP A 664 -30.08 -30.43 4.14
C TRP A 664 -31.25 -29.73 4.83
N LYS A 665 -32.06 -30.45 5.63
CA LYS A 665 -33.16 -29.88 6.41
C LYS A 665 -32.66 -28.76 7.34
N MET A 666 -31.61 -29.04 8.10
CA MET A 666 -30.98 -28.08 9.01
C MET A 666 -30.43 -26.84 8.27
N VAL A 667 -29.76 -27.02 7.12
CA VAL A 667 -29.28 -25.90 6.29
C VAL A 667 -30.45 -25.08 5.72
N LYS A 668 -31.54 -25.73 5.31
CA LYS A 668 -32.74 -25.04 4.79
C LYS A 668 -33.40 -24.16 5.86
N GLU A 669 -33.54 -24.65 7.09
CA GLU A 669 -34.02 -23.85 8.23
C GLU A 669 -33.12 -22.64 8.53
N ARG A 670 -31.79 -22.78 8.36
CA ARG A 670 -30.85 -21.65 8.47
C ARG A 670 -31.03 -20.64 7.33
N MET A 671 -31.22 -21.10 6.09
CA MET A 671 -31.44 -20.24 4.92
C MET A 671 -32.69 -19.35 5.05
N GLU A 672 -33.73 -19.81 5.75
CA GLU A 672 -34.91 -18.97 6.05
C GLU A 672 -34.57 -17.79 7.00
N LYS A 673 -33.60 -17.97 7.89
CA LYS A 673 -33.19 -16.98 8.91
C LYS A 673 -32.09 -16.04 8.44
N VAL A 674 -31.05 -16.54 7.75
CA VAL A 674 -29.86 -15.75 7.34
C VAL A 674 -29.70 -15.63 5.83
N GLY A 675 -30.63 -16.17 5.04
CA GLY A 675 -30.57 -16.18 3.58
C GLY A 675 -29.61 -17.21 2.99
N ARG A 676 -29.49 -17.19 1.65
CA ARG A 676 -28.66 -18.13 0.88
C ARG A 676 -27.18 -17.71 0.88
N LEU A 677 -26.55 -17.69 2.06
CA LEU A 677 -25.16 -17.25 2.27
C LEU A 677 -24.30 -18.38 2.88
N PRO A 678 -23.50 -19.10 2.07
CA PRO A 678 -22.64 -20.21 2.50
C PRO A 678 -21.91 -20.00 3.84
N ARG A 679 -21.30 -18.82 4.05
CA ARG A 679 -20.57 -18.49 5.28
C ARG A 679 -21.42 -18.64 6.55
N TYR A 680 -22.71 -18.30 6.48
CA TYR A 680 -23.60 -18.21 7.64
C TYR A 680 -24.56 -19.40 7.76
N ILE A 681 -24.67 -20.28 6.76
CA ILE A 681 -25.57 -21.44 6.79
C ILE A 681 -24.84 -22.74 7.14
N PHE A 682 -23.57 -22.91 6.75
CA PHE A 682 -22.85 -24.16 7.01
C PHE A 682 -22.21 -24.21 8.40
N ASP A 683 -21.62 -23.11 8.88
CA ASP A 683 -21.00 -23.02 10.20
C ASP A 683 -22.01 -22.58 11.28
N ALA A 684 -22.03 -23.30 12.42
CA ALA A 684 -23.00 -23.05 13.48
C ALA A 684 -22.72 -21.77 14.29
N ASN A 685 -21.46 -21.39 14.47
CA ASN A 685 -21.08 -20.21 15.24
C ASN A 685 -21.30 -18.93 14.43
N GLU A 686 -20.91 -18.93 13.15
CA GLU A 686 -21.21 -17.87 12.19
C GLU A 686 -22.72 -17.73 11.98
N PHE A 687 -23.49 -18.83 11.97
CA PHE A 687 -24.96 -18.80 11.94
C PHE A 687 -25.55 -18.07 13.16
N ILE A 688 -25.13 -18.44 14.38
CA ILE A 688 -25.62 -17.83 15.63
C ILE A 688 -25.27 -16.34 15.67
N ALA A 689 -24.00 -15.99 15.42
CA ALA A 689 -23.52 -14.61 15.43
C ALA A 689 -24.23 -13.75 14.37
N HIS A 690 -24.47 -14.29 13.17
CA HIS A 690 -25.18 -13.55 12.13
C HIS A 690 -26.68 -13.42 12.40
N SER A 691 -27.31 -14.45 12.99
CA SER A 691 -28.71 -14.40 13.41
C SER A 691 -28.94 -13.33 14.49
N ALA A 692 -28.05 -13.24 15.47
CA ALA A 692 -28.07 -12.18 16.49
C ALA A 692 -27.88 -10.79 15.86
N ALA A 693 -26.95 -10.65 14.90
CA ALA A 693 -26.73 -9.39 14.18
C ALA A 693 -27.94 -8.98 13.31
N ILE A 694 -28.66 -9.94 12.71
CA ILE A 694 -29.92 -9.70 11.99
C ILE A 694 -31.01 -9.24 12.96
N GLN A 695 -31.16 -9.88 14.11
CA GLN A 695 -32.18 -9.52 15.10
C GLN A 695 -31.93 -8.12 15.68
N SER A 696 -30.68 -7.79 16.03
CA SER A 696 -30.28 -6.45 16.45
C SER A 696 -30.51 -5.40 15.35
N ALA A 697 -30.24 -5.75 14.08
CA ALA A 697 -30.55 -4.87 12.95
C ALA A 697 -32.07 -4.69 12.71
N LEU A 698 -32.91 -5.68 13.02
CA LEU A 698 -34.37 -5.53 12.98
C LEU A 698 -34.88 -4.60 14.10
N GLU A 699 -34.36 -4.77 15.33
CA GLU A 699 -34.69 -3.91 16.47
C GLU A 699 -34.30 -2.45 16.24
N GLY A 700 -33.16 -2.22 15.56
CA GLY A 700 -32.72 -0.89 15.14
C GLY A 700 -33.65 -0.16 14.15
N ILE A 701 -34.56 -0.88 13.45
CA ILE A 701 -35.51 -0.25 12.50
C ILE A 701 -36.44 0.71 13.24
N ASN A 702 -36.83 0.37 14.48
CA ASN A 702 -37.78 1.15 15.29
C ASN A 702 -37.19 2.47 15.81
N SER A 703 -35.91 2.77 15.53
CA SER A 703 -35.29 4.03 15.94
C SER A 703 -35.63 5.17 14.97
N PRO A 704 -35.65 6.45 15.42
CA PRO A 704 -35.87 7.61 14.55
C PRO A 704 -34.86 7.77 13.41
N ASP A 705 -33.66 7.17 13.54
CA ASP A 705 -32.66 7.12 12.48
C ASP A 705 -32.87 5.92 11.54
N GLY A 706 -33.44 4.82 12.04
CA GLY A 706 -33.70 3.60 11.28
C GLY A 706 -34.57 3.84 10.03
N GLU A 707 -35.69 4.55 10.19
CA GLU A 707 -36.60 4.90 9.09
C GLU A 707 -35.89 5.64 7.94
N LYS A 708 -34.91 6.50 8.23
CA LYS A 708 -34.19 7.30 7.21
C LYS A 708 -33.40 6.44 6.22
N HIS A 709 -33.04 5.20 6.59
CA HIS A 709 -32.33 4.26 5.75
C HIS A 709 -33.24 3.46 4.80
N PHE A 710 -34.57 3.50 4.98
CA PHE A 710 -35.53 2.81 4.13
C PHE A 710 -36.37 3.83 3.33
N THR A 711 -36.29 3.76 2.01
CA THR A 711 -37.19 4.50 1.12
C THR A 711 -38.39 3.64 0.74
N HIS A 712 -39.47 4.27 0.25
CA HIS A 712 -40.67 3.62 -0.29
C HIS A 712 -40.38 2.64 -1.48
N ARG A 713 -39.13 2.56 -1.97
CA ARG A 713 -38.68 1.58 -2.98
C ARG A 713 -37.52 0.67 -2.50
N GLY A 714 -37.18 0.67 -1.21
CA GLY A 714 -36.13 -0.18 -0.63
C GLY A 714 -35.09 0.58 0.20
N VAL A 715 -34.12 -0.15 0.77
CA VAL A 715 -33.01 0.41 1.55
C VAL A 715 -32.14 1.33 0.67
N ARG A 716 -31.73 2.49 1.20
CA ARG A 716 -30.76 3.41 0.58
C ARG A 716 -29.43 2.69 0.23
N LEU A 717 -28.60 3.38 -0.56
CA LEU A 717 -27.28 2.89 -0.98
C LEU A 717 -26.42 2.42 0.21
N TRP A 718 -25.49 1.52 -0.09
CA TRP A 718 -24.64 0.85 0.90
C TRP A 718 -23.55 1.79 1.44
N ASP A 719 -23.92 2.64 2.39
CA ASP A 719 -22.99 3.40 3.23
C ASP A 719 -22.38 2.47 4.29
N SER A 720 -21.08 2.62 4.56
CA SER A 720 -20.27 1.76 5.45
C SER A 720 -20.77 1.66 6.90
N GLU A 721 -21.58 2.62 7.33
CA GLU A 721 -22.11 2.75 8.69
C GLU A 721 -23.55 2.19 8.84
N ASN A 722 -24.20 1.83 7.74
CA ASN A 722 -25.60 1.39 7.74
C ASN A 722 -25.77 0.01 8.42
N PRO A 723 -26.49 -0.10 9.57
CA PRO A 723 -26.65 -1.36 10.28
C PRO A 723 -27.56 -2.36 9.54
N PHE A 724 -28.46 -1.88 8.68
CA PHE A 724 -29.45 -2.69 7.96
C PHE A 724 -28.86 -3.48 6.79
N GLN A 725 -27.57 -3.31 6.49
CA GLN A 725 -26.81 -4.15 5.55
C GLN A 725 -26.91 -5.67 5.83
N LYS A 726 -27.25 -6.08 7.07
CA LYS A 726 -27.46 -7.49 7.45
C LYS A 726 -28.78 -8.07 6.92
N LEU A 727 -29.76 -7.23 6.59
CA LEU A 727 -31.13 -7.64 6.24
C LEU A 727 -31.33 -7.83 4.74
N VAL A 728 -30.37 -7.38 3.93
CA VAL A 728 -30.46 -7.32 2.47
C VAL A 728 -29.35 -8.10 1.77
N ARG A 729 -29.70 -8.63 0.60
CA ARG A 729 -28.77 -9.16 -0.40
C ARG A 729 -28.87 -8.31 -1.66
N ILE A 730 -27.81 -8.31 -2.46
CA ILE A 730 -27.88 -7.70 -3.79
C ILE A 730 -28.52 -8.67 -4.80
N VAL A 731 -29.22 -8.11 -5.78
CA VAL A 731 -29.78 -8.81 -6.95
C VAL A 731 -29.33 -8.05 -8.20
N ARG A 732 -28.71 -8.75 -9.15
CA ARG A 732 -28.31 -8.19 -10.44
C ARG A 732 -29.51 -7.56 -11.15
N ALA A 733 -29.32 -6.34 -11.61
CA ALA A 733 -30.30 -5.55 -12.36
C ALA A 733 -29.63 -4.88 -13.55
N ARG A 734 -30.40 -4.56 -14.59
CA ARG A 734 -29.87 -4.03 -15.85
C ARG A 734 -30.20 -2.55 -16.03
N GLY A 735 -29.19 -1.73 -16.32
CA GLY A 735 -29.39 -0.34 -16.72
C GLY A 735 -29.87 -0.23 -18.18
N LYS A 736 -30.45 0.92 -18.57
CA LYS A 736 -30.91 1.18 -19.95
C LYS A 736 -29.84 1.01 -21.03
N PHE A 737 -28.55 1.07 -20.67
CA PHE A 737 -27.39 0.97 -21.56
C PHE A 737 -26.63 -0.37 -21.44
N GLY A 738 -27.24 -1.40 -20.85
CA GLY A 738 -26.66 -2.75 -20.82
C GLY A 738 -25.70 -3.06 -19.66
N ALA A 739 -25.11 -2.04 -19.02
CA ALA A 739 -24.23 -2.21 -17.85
C ALA A 739 -24.93 -2.91 -16.66
N GLU A 740 -24.18 -3.77 -15.94
CA GLU A 740 -24.68 -4.43 -14.73
C GLU A 740 -24.76 -3.45 -13.55
N GLY A 741 -25.95 -3.33 -12.99
CA GLY A 741 -26.22 -2.71 -11.70
C GLY A 741 -26.75 -3.74 -10.71
N PHE A 742 -27.09 -3.29 -9.50
CA PHE A 742 -27.76 -4.13 -8.53
C PHE A 742 -28.86 -3.38 -7.79
N LEU A 743 -29.86 -4.13 -7.35
CA LEU A 743 -30.92 -3.69 -6.45
C LEU A 743 -30.78 -4.43 -5.12
N ASN A 744 -31.29 -3.81 -4.05
CA ASN A 744 -31.39 -4.44 -2.73
C ASN A 744 -32.68 -5.26 -2.66
N ALA A 745 -32.57 -6.52 -2.23
CA ALA A 745 -33.70 -7.39 -1.91
C ALA A 745 -33.53 -7.97 -0.49
N PRO A 746 -34.60 -8.40 0.19
CA PRO A 746 -34.47 -9.11 1.46
C PRO A 746 -33.57 -10.35 1.34
N ILE A 747 -32.74 -10.57 2.36
CA ILE A 747 -31.76 -11.66 2.40
C ILE A 747 -32.43 -13.06 2.38
N SER A 748 -33.65 -13.16 2.96
CA SER A 748 -34.56 -14.31 2.86
C SER A 748 -36.01 -13.84 2.64
N PHE A 749 -36.87 -14.75 2.15
CA PHE A 749 -38.30 -14.49 1.99
C PHE A 749 -39.00 -14.21 3.33
N CYS A 750 -38.66 -14.98 4.36
CA CYS A 750 -39.22 -14.83 5.70
C CYS A 750 -38.86 -13.47 6.32
N LEU A 751 -37.64 -12.98 6.13
CA LEU A 751 -37.25 -11.63 6.54
C LEU A 751 -37.94 -10.54 5.72
N GLY A 752 -38.14 -10.75 4.41
CA GLY A 752 -38.93 -9.84 3.58
C GLY A 752 -40.36 -9.62 4.08
N ARG A 753 -40.98 -10.66 4.66
CA ARG A 753 -42.29 -10.54 5.35
C ARG A 753 -42.19 -9.93 6.74
N ARG A 754 -41.11 -10.16 7.49
CA ARG A 754 -40.92 -9.60 8.85
C ARG A 754 -40.66 -8.09 8.85
N ILE A 755 -39.86 -7.58 7.91
CA ILE A 755 -39.40 -6.17 7.88
C ILE A 755 -40.56 -5.15 7.98
N PRO A 756 -41.67 -5.26 7.21
CA PRO A 756 -42.82 -4.35 7.33
C PRO A 756 -43.42 -4.22 8.75
N HIS A 757 -43.41 -5.30 9.54
CA HIS A 757 -43.98 -5.29 10.90
C HIS A 757 -43.18 -4.47 11.92
N TYR A 758 -41.97 -4.02 11.58
CA TYR A 758 -41.17 -3.11 12.41
C TYR A 758 -41.49 -1.63 12.11
N PHE A 759 -41.97 -1.30 10.90
CA PHE A 759 -42.44 0.05 10.58
C PHE A 759 -43.80 0.38 11.21
N TRP A 760 -44.72 -0.59 11.27
CA TRP A 760 -46.08 -0.36 11.74
C TRP A 760 -46.26 -0.48 13.27
N LYS A 761 -45.18 -0.58 14.05
CA LYS A 761 -45.22 -0.64 15.52
C LYS A 761 -45.23 0.76 16.17
N ARG A 762 -45.81 1.75 15.50
CA ARG A 762 -45.77 3.17 15.87
C ARG A 762 -47.15 3.84 15.96
N ASP A 763 -48.20 3.03 16.07
CA ASP A 763 -49.55 3.46 16.46
C ASP A 763 -49.85 2.90 17.87
N GLU A 764 -49.34 3.58 18.90
CA GLU A 764 -49.87 3.68 20.28
C GLU A 764 -49.09 4.74 21.08
#